data_AF-H0ZF91-F1
#
_entry.id   AF-H0ZF91-F1
#
_cell.length_a   1.000
_cell.length_b   1.000
_cell.length_c   1.000
_cell.angle_alpha   90.00
_cell.angle_beta   90.00
_cell.angle_gamma   90.00
#
_symmetry.space_group_name_H-M   'P 1'
#
loop_
_entity.id
_entity.type
_entity.pdbx_description
1 polymer ?
#
loop_
_entity_poly.entity_id
_entity_poly.type
_entity_poly.pdbx_seq_one_letter_code
_entity_poly.pdbx_strand_id
1 'polypeptide(L)'
;MDWDKDGDTLAIITDKSSTIFLWDAITNKTSQVDSGMRDAMSFLLWSRVGALLAVGTTKGNLLIYNRQTSRKISVLGKHTKRITCGCWSIENLLALGGEDKMITISNQEGDTIRQTSISSEPSDMQFSVMKTDERVPTRESTVSVVVGKKTLFLFNLNDPDNPIDLKFQQPYGNIVSYKWYGDGYIMIGFSQGCFVVISTHIREIGQEVFQAHNHKDHLSSIAISQSLNKAASCGDNCIKIHDLADMREMYAIINLDDENKGVDQMAWTDDGQLLAVSTRRGSLHVFLTKLPILGDACSTRIAYLTSLLEVTIANHVESELPVTVSVEVEPSFVAIGVYHLAVGMNNRAWFYALGENNVKKLKDVEYLGTVASMHLNSDYAAALFEGKVQLHMIESEGLDAQEERETRLFPADDDKYRILCHALTSDFLIYGTDTGVIHYFFIEDWQYVNEYRHSVSVRKVFPDPNGTRMAFIDDKSDGFVYYPVNDRVFEIPDFSPTIKGILWENWPMDKGVFVAFDDDKVYTYVFHKDTIQGSRIILAGGTEVPYSHKPLLLYNGELTCQTPSGKTNSIYLSTHRFLGNLKDFGPDMLRQMLTQTLMLKRFSEAWEICSLLNDQSCWNELAKACLHHMEVDFAIRVYRTSGNAGMVMSLEQVKGIEDHNLLAGHLAMFTNDFNLAQDLYLASSCPIAALEMRKDLQHWDKALQLAKHLAPDQIPFISKEYAVQLEFMGDYVNALAHYEKGITGNSKYQEHDEVCLAGVAQMSIRMGDVRRGVNQAIKHPSRLLKRDCGAILENMKQFSEAAQLYEKGQYYDKAASVYIRCKNWAKVGELLPQVSSPKIHLQYAKAKEADGRYTEAVIAYEHAKQWDSVIRLYLDHLNNPEKAVDIVRETQSLEGAKMVARFFLRLGDYGSAIQFLVMSKCNNEAFTLAQQHNKMEIYADIISSENATNEDYQSIALYFEAEKKHFQAGKFFLLCGQYGRVGRAKDEALTNQLIDYLMGEGDGMPQDAKYLFRLYMALKQHREAARTAIIIAREEQCSGNYRNARDVLFSMYSELKTQKIKISSEMATNLMILHSYILVKIHVKRGDHMKGARMLIRVANNISKFPSHIVPILTSAVIECHRAGLKNSAFSFAAMLMRPEYRSKIDPKYKKKIETMVRRRDTSEIEEPTTACPYCAFQLPECELLCPSCKNNLPYCIATGRHMVRDDWTVCPHCDFPALYTEFKSLLQTENVCPMCSERINTVDLKKINDCTEYLKLEDEDQ
;
A
#
# COMPACT_ATOMS: atom_id res chain seq x y z
N MET A 1 55.06 -26.22 25.17
CA MET A 1 53.90 -25.95 26.07
C MET A 1 52.64 -26.37 25.34
N ASP A 2 51.62 -26.79 26.08
CA ASP A 2 50.33 -27.24 25.52
C ASP A 2 49.22 -27.16 26.57
N TRP A 3 47.97 -26.98 26.13
CA TRP A 3 46.78 -26.84 27.00
C TRP A 3 46.04 -28.16 27.17
N ASP A 4 45.48 -28.39 28.36
CA ASP A 4 44.55 -29.49 28.63
C ASP A 4 43.24 -29.30 27.84
N LYS A 5 42.45 -30.37 27.68
CA LYS A 5 41.20 -30.38 26.89
C LYS A 5 40.19 -29.32 27.33
N ASP A 6 40.17 -29.03 28.64
CA ASP A 6 39.23 -28.10 29.26
C ASP A 6 39.74 -26.65 29.20
N GLY A 7 40.99 -26.41 28.79
CA GLY A 7 41.59 -25.08 28.71
C GLY A 7 42.05 -24.50 30.06
N ASP A 8 41.77 -25.18 31.18
CA ASP A 8 42.08 -24.66 32.52
C ASP A 8 43.56 -24.74 32.90
N THR A 9 44.34 -25.62 32.26
CA THR A 9 45.71 -25.93 32.70
C THR A 9 46.69 -26.02 31.54
N LEU A 10 47.78 -25.28 31.66
CA LEU A 10 48.87 -25.26 30.70
C LEU A 10 50.04 -26.08 31.23
N ALA A 11 50.51 -27.05 30.44
CA ALA A 11 51.72 -27.80 30.74
C ALA A 11 52.95 -27.20 30.05
N ILE A 12 54.05 -27.08 30.81
CA ILE A 12 55.29 -26.43 30.38
C ILE A 12 56.47 -27.30 30.81
N ILE A 13 57.43 -27.48 29.90
CA ILE A 13 58.76 -28.00 30.20
C ILE A 13 59.79 -26.92 29.91
N THR A 14 60.88 -26.96 30.64
CA THR A 14 62.02 -26.07 30.43
C THR A 14 63.19 -26.85 29.84
N ASP A 15 63.99 -26.19 29.01
CA ASP A 15 65.19 -26.81 28.45
C ASP A 15 66.13 -27.27 29.58
N LYS A 16 66.67 -28.49 29.45
CA LYS A 16 67.58 -29.14 30.41
C LYS A 16 67.00 -29.51 31.78
N SER A 17 65.69 -29.37 32.02
CA SER A 17 65.03 -29.88 33.22
C SER A 17 64.28 -31.20 32.98
N SER A 18 64.11 -32.00 34.04
CA SER A 18 63.23 -33.18 34.06
C SER A 18 61.87 -32.91 34.73
N THR A 19 61.62 -31.68 35.17
CA THR A 19 60.37 -31.28 35.84
C THR A 19 59.32 -30.79 34.86
N ILE A 20 58.07 -31.20 35.08
CA ILE A 20 56.91 -30.72 34.33
C ILE A 20 56.20 -29.68 35.20
N PHE A 21 55.97 -28.48 34.67
CA PHE A 21 55.19 -27.43 35.32
C PHE A 21 53.76 -27.46 34.78
N LEU A 22 52.78 -27.42 35.67
CA LEU A 22 51.37 -27.27 35.35
C LEU A 22 50.89 -25.95 35.94
N TRP A 23 50.49 -25.03 35.07
CA TRP A 23 49.93 -23.74 35.47
C TRP A 23 48.42 -23.76 35.31
N ASP A 24 47.70 -23.46 36.38
CA ASP A 24 46.24 -23.38 36.42
C ASP A 24 45.80 -21.92 36.16
N ALA A 25 45.01 -21.72 35.11
CA ALA A 25 44.61 -20.41 34.64
C ALA A 25 43.59 -19.71 35.54
N ILE A 26 42.71 -20.48 36.20
CA ILE A 26 41.66 -19.93 37.06
C ILE A 26 42.26 -19.45 38.38
N THR A 27 43.14 -20.27 38.97
CA THR A 27 43.72 -19.97 40.29
C THR A 27 45.03 -19.18 40.21
N ASN A 28 45.60 -19.00 39.02
CA ASN A 28 46.93 -18.44 38.79
C ASN A 28 48.06 -19.16 39.56
N LYS A 29 47.86 -20.43 39.93
CA LYS A 29 48.83 -21.22 40.70
C LYS A 29 49.65 -22.13 39.80
N THR A 30 50.94 -22.23 40.10
CA THR A 30 51.85 -23.20 39.46
C THR A 30 52.03 -24.42 40.36
N SER A 31 51.90 -25.60 39.77
CA SER A 31 52.21 -26.89 40.40
C SER A 31 53.31 -27.60 39.61
N GLN A 32 54.09 -28.44 40.30
CA GLN A 32 55.19 -29.18 39.71
C GLN A 32 54.92 -30.68 39.80
N VAL A 33 55.08 -31.37 38.68
CA VAL A 33 55.02 -32.83 38.60
C VAL A 33 56.41 -33.36 38.28
N ASP A 34 56.97 -34.12 39.21
CA ASP A 34 58.21 -34.87 38.96
C ASP A 34 57.91 -36.02 37.99
N SER A 35 58.61 -36.06 36.87
CA SER A 35 58.46 -37.09 35.85
C SER A 35 58.96 -38.46 36.31
N GLY A 36 59.83 -38.51 37.34
CA GLY A 36 60.52 -39.73 37.76
C GLY A 36 61.61 -40.19 36.78
N MET A 37 61.82 -39.45 35.68
CA MET A 37 62.87 -39.70 34.69
C MET A 37 64.03 -38.73 34.92
N ARG A 38 65.28 -39.22 34.82
CA ARG A 38 66.49 -38.38 34.98
C ARG A 38 66.89 -37.64 33.70
N ASP A 39 66.30 -38.01 32.58
CA ASP A 39 66.64 -37.44 31.28
C ASP A 39 65.90 -36.12 31.04
N ALA A 40 66.52 -35.21 30.28
CA ALA A 40 65.88 -33.95 29.89
C ALA A 40 64.67 -34.21 28.97
N MET A 41 63.60 -33.46 29.19
CA MET A 41 62.38 -33.53 28.39
C MET A 41 62.59 -32.85 27.03
N SER A 42 62.06 -33.45 25.98
CA SER A 42 62.23 -32.99 24.61
C SER A 42 60.98 -32.38 23.99
N PHE A 43 59.78 -32.89 24.33
CA PHE A 43 58.49 -32.36 23.89
C PHE A 43 57.38 -32.75 24.89
N LEU A 44 56.24 -32.06 24.84
CA LEU A 44 55.05 -32.35 25.66
C LEU A 44 53.76 -32.10 24.85
N LEU A 45 52.72 -32.91 25.08
CA LEU A 45 51.42 -32.78 24.41
C LEU A 45 50.27 -33.33 25.26
N TRP A 46 49.17 -32.60 25.32
CA TRP A 46 47.92 -33.08 25.92
C TRP A 46 47.07 -33.85 24.92
N SER A 47 46.32 -34.83 25.42
CA SER A 47 45.26 -35.50 24.67
C SER A 47 44.07 -34.56 24.49
N ARG A 48 43.43 -34.66 23.32
CA ARG A 48 42.22 -33.90 22.97
C ARG A 48 40.95 -34.46 23.59
N VAL A 49 40.98 -35.68 24.10
CA VAL A 49 39.79 -36.42 24.58
C VAL A 49 39.82 -36.59 26.09
N GLY A 50 40.98 -36.92 26.64
CA GLY A 50 41.17 -37.20 28.06
C GLY A 50 42.23 -36.31 28.68
N ALA A 51 42.27 -36.26 30.01
CA ALA A 51 43.28 -35.51 30.76
C ALA A 51 44.62 -36.26 30.83
N LEU A 52 45.13 -36.69 29.67
CA LEU A 52 46.39 -37.42 29.50
C LEU A 52 47.45 -36.49 28.91
N LEU A 53 48.61 -36.43 29.54
CA LEU A 53 49.77 -35.67 29.10
C LEU A 53 50.87 -36.63 28.65
N ALA A 54 51.26 -36.56 27.39
CA ALA A 54 52.42 -37.27 26.84
C ALA A 54 53.67 -36.40 26.90
N VAL A 55 54.77 -36.94 27.41
CA VAL A 55 56.06 -36.25 27.53
C VAL A 55 57.16 -37.16 27.01
N GLY A 56 57.96 -36.67 26.07
CA GLY A 56 59.12 -37.38 25.55
C GLY A 56 60.44 -36.91 26.15
N THR A 57 61.45 -37.77 26.12
CA THR A 57 62.82 -37.44 26.55
C THR A 57 63.82 -37.40 25.40
N THR A 58 64.97 -36.78 25.67
CA THR A 58 66.14 -36.76 24.79
C THR A 58 66.74 -38.15 24.50
N LYS A 59 66.45 -39.16 25.33
CA LYS A 59 66.89 -40.55 25.12
C LYS A 59 65.85 -41.46 24.47
N GLY A 60 64.70 -40.94 24.04
CA GLY A 60 63.68 -41.75 23.36
C GLY A 60 62.68 -42.44 24.29
N ASN A 61 62.59 -42.03 25.57
CA ASN A 61 61.59 -42.53 26.52
C ASN A 61 60.30 -41.70 26.42
N LEU A 62 59.17 -42.34 26.68
CA LEU A 62 57.84 -41.73 26.70
C LEU A 62 57.24 -41.85 28.10
N LEU A 63 56.67 -40.76 28.61
CA LEU A 63 55.89 -40.73 29.84
C LEU A 63 54.46 -40.28 29.49
N ILE A 64 53.47 -41.04 29.94
CA ILE A 64 52.05 -40.68 29.87
C ILE A 64 51.57 -40.43 31.31
N TYR A 65 51.09 -39.22 31.57
CA TYR A 65 50.60 -38.79 32.86
C TYR A 65 49.09 -38.52 32.80
N ASN A 66 48.31 -39.23 33.61
CA ASN A 66 46.88 -38.95 33.79
C ASN A 66 46.70 -37.96 34.95
N ARG A 67 46.15 -36.78 34.66
CA ARG A 67 45.91 -35.73 35.65
C ARG A 67 44.83 -36.10 36.66
N GLN A 68 43.70 -36.64 36.21
CA GLN A 68 42.56 -36.98 37.08
C GLN A 68 42.94 -38.02 38.13
N THR A 69 43.72 -39.03 37.74
CA THR A 69 44.12 -40.13 38.64
C THR A 69 45.53 -39.96 39.21
N SER A 70 46.28 -38.93 38.82
CA SER A 70 47.71 -38.74 39.11
C SER A 70 48.60 -39.95 38.72
N ARG A 71 48.16 -40.80 37.79
CA ARG A 71 48.85 -42.04 37.39
C ARG A 71 49.91 -41.75 36.34
N LYS A 72 51.09 -42.36 36.49
CA LYS A 72 52.23 -42.24 35.56
C LYS A 72 52.50 -43.57 34.88
N ILE A 73 52.57 -43.58 33.55
CA ILE A 73 52.93 -44.74 32.73
C ILE A 73 54.19 -44.38 31.95
N SER A 74 55.31 -45.03 32.26
CA SER A 74 56.58 -44.81 31.57
C SER A 74 56.90 -45.96 30.62
N VAL A 75 57.12 -45.62 29.35
CA VAL A 75 57.55 -46.54 28.29
C VAL A 75 58.99 -46.22 27.92
N LEU A 76 59.91 -47.09 28.33
CA LEU A 76 61.34 -46.93 28.10
C LEU A 76 61.73 -47.44 26.70
N GLY A 77 62.61 -46.71 26.00
CA GLY A 77 63.18 -47.12 24.72
C GLY A 77 62.20 -47.16 23.54
N LYS A 78 61.13 -46.34 23.58
CA LYS A 78 60.15 -46.24 22.49
C LYS A 78 60.80 -45.82 21.16
N HIS A 79 61.75 -44.89 21.24
CA HIS A 79 62.65 -44.52 20.14
C HIS A 79 64.10 -44.72 20.57
N THR A 80 64.99 -44.93 19.60
CA THR A 80 66.44 -45.12 19.86
C THR A 80 67.19 -43.81 20.07
N LYS A 81 66.57 -42.68 19.72
CA LYS A 81 67.09 -41.32 19.86
C LYS A 81 66.00 -40.38 20.41
N ARG A 82 66.32 -39.09 20.54
CA ARG A 82 65.40 -38.03 20.99
C ARG A 82 64.06 -38.10 20.25
N ILE A 83 62.97 -38.06 21.01
CA ILE A 83 61.63 -37.84 20.45
C ILE A 83 61.47 -36.34 20.20
N THR A 84 61.18 -35.95 18.96
CA THR A 84 61.18 -34.54 18.52
C THR A 84 59.78 -33.94 18.49
N CYS A 85 58.79 -34.70 18.03
CA CYS A 85 57.41 -34.25 17.88
C CYS A 85 56.42 -35.39 18.16
N GLY A 86 55.16 -35.02 18.38
CA GLY A 86 54.07 -35.96 18.56
C GLY A 86 52.72 -35.34 18.16
N CYS A 87 51.66 -36.13 18.16
CA CYS A 87 50.29 -35.64 18.08
C CYS A 87 49.31 -36.68 18.66
N TRP A 88 48.22 -36.20 19.25
CA TRP A 88 47.07 -37.04 19.64
C TRP A 88 45.96 -36.93 18.60
N SER A 89 45.33 -38.07 18.28
CA SER A 89 44.12 -38.11 17.46
C SER A 89 42.84 -37.93 18.30
N ILE A 90 41.72 -37.65 17.64
CA ILE A 90 40.38 -37.64 18.26
C ILE A 90 39.97 -39.05 18.73
N GLU A 91 40.55 -40.12 18.16
CA GLU A 91 40.40 -41.51 18.65
C GLU A 91 41.36 -41.84 19.82
N ASN A 92 42.04 -40.84 20.39
CA ASN A 92 43.02 -40.97 21.47
C ASN A 92 44.23 -41.87 21.11
N LEU A 93 44.66 -41.83 19.85
CA LEU A 93 45.90 -42.46 19.37
C LEU A 93 47.05 -41.45 19.46
N LEU A 94 48.23 -41.90 19.88
CA LEU A 94 49.43 -41.07 20.02
C LEU A 94 50.42 -41.39 18.91
N ALA A 95 50.64 -40.45 18.00
CA ALA A 95 51.75 -40.51 17.05
C ALA A 95 52.99 -39.83 17.63
N LEU A 96 54.17 -40.42 17.45
CA LEU A 96 55.47 -39.90 17.87
C LEU A 96 56.48 -39.97 16.74
N GLY A 97 57.31 -38.94 16.60
CA GLY A 97 58.44 -38.89 15.66
C GLY A 97 59.77 -38.72 16.40
N GLY A 98 60.79 -39.48 16.01
CA GLY A 98 62.12 -39.42 16.61
C GLY A 98 63.24 -39.07 15.63
N GLU A 99 64.38 -38.60 16.16
CA GLU A 99 65.63 -38.40 15.40
C GLU A 99 66.20 -39.70 14.80
N ASP A 100 65.65 -40.84 15.20
CA ASP A 100 65.93 -42.14 14.58
C ASP A 100 65.21 -42.34 13.23
N LYS A 101 64.53 -41.31 12.73
CA LYS A 101 63.81 -41.28 11.45
C LYS A 101 62.65 -42.28 11.41
N MET A 102 62.07 -42.57 12.57
CA MET A 102 60.89 -43.42 12.71
C MET A 102 59.72 -42.59 13.20
N ILE A 103 58.53 -42.91 12.69
CA ILE A 103 57.24 -42.49 13.21
C ILE A 103 56.59 -43.72 13.85
N THR A 104 56.14 -43.59 15.10
CA THR A 104 55.38 -44.64 15.80
C THR A 104 53.99 -44.14 16.13
N ILE A 105 52.97 -44.97 15.91
CA ILE A 105 51.58 -44.69 16.29
C ILE A 105 51.24 -45.66 17.41
N SER A 106 50.77 -45.15 18.53
CA SER A 106 50.56 -45.87 19.77
C SER A 106 49.15 -45.70 20.30
N ASN A 107 48.70 -46.62 21.16
CA ASN A 107 47.48 -46.44 21.93
C ASN A 107 47.71 -45.46 23.12
N GLN A 108 46.63 -45.16 23.86
CA GLN A 108 46.66 -44.30 25.05
C GLN A 108 47.55 -44.82 26.21
N GLU A 109 47.93 -46.09 26.20
CA GLU A 109 48.81 -46.70 27.20
C GLU A 109 50.29 -46.68 26.77
N GLY A 110 50.57 -46.30 25.52
CA GLY A 110 51.91 -46.19 24.96
C GLY A 110 52.39 -47.43 24.22
N ASP A 111 51.54 -48.42 23.93
CA ASP A 111 51.87 -49.58 23.10
C ASP A 111 51.89 -49.21 21.62
N THR A 112 52.87 -49.70 20.87
CA THR A 112 53.00 -49.40 19.43
C THR A 112 51.99 -50.21 18.61
N ILE A 113 51.13 -49.52 17.87
CA ILE A 113 50.20 -50.10 16.89
C ILE A 113 50.87 -50.16 15.51
N ARG A 114 51.55 -49.08 15.09
CA ARG A 114 52.23 -48.98 13.78
C ARG A 114 53.56 -48.25 13.87
N GLN A 115 54.46 -48.58 12.97
CA GLN A 115 55.79 -47.97 12.87
C GLN A 115 56.20 -47.82 11.40
N THR A 116 56.65 -46.63 11.00
CA THR A 116 57.02 -46.28 9.62
C THR A 116 58.34 -45.50 9.60
N SER A 117 59.22 -45.77 8.63
CA SER A 117 60.49 -45.04 8.45
C SER A 117 60.34 -43.88 7.46
N ILE A 118 60.97 -42.75 7.75
CA ILE A 118 60.95 -41.53 6.91
C ILE A 118 62.34 -41.13 6.40
N SER A 119 62.37 -40.29 5.37
CA SER A 119 63.60 -39.91 4.65
C SER A 119 64.58 -39.06 5.48
N SER A 120 64.07 -38.25 6.40
CA SER A 120 64.87 -37.45 7.33
C SER A 120 64.15 -37.20 8.66
N GLU A 121 64.74 -36.40 9.54
CA GLU A 121 64.25 -36.20 10.91
C GLU A 121 62.89 -35.46 10.92
N PRO A 122 61.89 -35.93 11.69
CA PRO A 122 60.60 -35.27 11.81
C PRO A 122 60.70 -34.10 12.80
N SER A 123 60.06 -32.97 12.49
CA SER A 123 60.08 -31.78 13.36
C SER A 123 58.72 -31.38 13.93
N ASP A 124 57.63 -31.61 13.21
CA ASP A 124 56.26 -31.30 13.65
C ASP A 124 55.27 -32.30 13.00
N MET A 125 54.18 -32.64 13.66
CA MET A 125 53.24 -33.68 13.25
C MET A 125 51.81 -33.40 13.71
N GLN A 126 50.81 -33.71 12.87
CA GLN A 126 49.39 -33.55 13.18
C GLN A 126 48.56 -34.68 12.55
N PHE A 127 47.51 -35.11 13.25
CA PHE A 127 46.43 -35.90 12.67
C PHE A 127 45.43 -34.99 11.95
N SER A 128 44.92 -35.45 10.81
CA SER A 128 43.91 -34.73 10.06
C SER A 128 43.13 -35.63 9.10
N VAL A 129 42.14 -35.03 8.44
CA VAL A 129 41.37 -35.64 7.35
C VAL A 129 41.65 -34.86 6.07
N MET A 130 42.04 -35.55 5.00
CA MET A 130 42.14 -34.93 3.69
C MET A 130 40.75 -34.73 3.08
N LYS A 131 40.55 -33.60 2.41
CA LYS A 131 39.28 -33.30 1.73
C LYS A 131 39.09 -34.26 0.55
N THR A 132 38.03 -35.05 0.59
CA THR A 132 37.61 -35.98 -0.49
C THR A 132 36.18 -35.65 -0.93
N ASP A 133 35.83 -35.97 -2.19
CA ASP A 133 34.50 -35.69 -2.76
C ASP A 133 33.37 -36.50 -2.08
N GLU A 134 33.71 -37.59 -1.39
CA GLU A 134 32.77 -38.42 -0.63
C GLU A 134 32.76 -38.04 0.85
N ARG A 135 31.61 -37.58 1.37
CA ARG A 135 31.42 -37.25 2.78
C ARG A 135 31.42 -38.52 3.65
N VAL A 136 32.60 -39.00 4.02
CA VAL A 136 32.75 -39.90 5.17
C VAL A 136 33.20 -39.07 6.36
N PRO A 137 32.29 -38.75 7.31
CA PRO A 137 32.70 -38.10 8.54
C PRO A 137 33.34 -39.14 9.46
N THR A 138 34.24 -38.69 10.33
CA THR A 138 34.66 -39.29 11.62
C THR A 138 35.96 -40.08 11.77
N ARG A 139 36.79 -40.33 10.74
CA ARG A 139 38.13 -40.92 10.98
C ARG A 139 39.28 -40.06 10.46
N GLU A 140 40.12 -39.57 11.38
CA GLU A 140 41.43 -38.99 11.09
C GLU A 140 42.35 -40.05 10.49
N SER A 141 42.27 -40.22 9.17
CA SER A 141 43.03 -41.25 8.46
C SER A 141 44.39 -40.77 7.99
N THR A 142 44.74 -39.48 8.11
CA THR A 142 45.99 -38.94 7.57
C THR A 142 46.85 -38.34 8.67
N VAL A 143 48.13 -38.70 8.68
CA VAL A 143 49.16 -38.10 9.52
C VAL A 143 50.02 -37.21 8.65
N SER A 144 50.03 -35.91 8.91
CA SER A 144 50.96 -34.98 8.28
C SER A 144 52.21 -34.83 9.15
N VAL A 145 53.39 -34.77 8.52
CA VAL A 145 54.68 -34.66 9.21
C VAL A 145 55.60 -33.73 8.43
N VAL A 146 56.27 -32.81 9.12
CA VAL A 146 57.34 -32.02 8.52
C VAL A 146 58.64 -32.79 8.64
N VAL A 147 59.25 -33.08 7.50
CA VAL A 147 60.45 -33.89 7.35
C VAL A 147 61.62 -32.98 6.95
N GLY A 148 62.72 -33.02 7.70
CA GLY A 148 63.94 -32.28 7.42
C GLY A 148 63.78 -30.75 7.42
N LYS A 149 62.71 -30.23 8.05
CA LYS A 149 62.29 -28.82 8.07
C LYS A 149 62.03 -28.19 6.69
N LYS A 150 61.92 -28.99 5.62
CA LYS A 150 61.77 -28.47 4.24
C LYS A 150 60.58 -29.05 3.49
N THR A 151 60.15 -30.25 3.87
CA THR A 151 59.12 -30.99 3.13
C THR A 151 57.99 -31.34 4.07
N LEU A 152 56.75 -31.14 3.61
CA LEU A 152 55.55 -31.63 4.30
C LEU A 152 55.17 -32.99 3.70
N PHE A 153 55.24 -34.02 4.53
CA PHE A 153 54.95 -35.41 4.22
C PHE A 153 53.53 -35.74 4.69
N LEU A 154 52.65 -36.17 3.79
CA LEU A 154 51.31 -36.64 4.14
C LEU A 154 51.25 -38.17 4.03
N PHE A 155 50.95 -38.81 5.14
CA PHE A 155 50.89 -40.27 5.26
C PHE A 155 49.45 -40.70 5.56
N ASN A 156 48.83 -41.41 4.62
CA ASN A 156 47.51 -41.98 4.85
C ASN A 156 47.64 -43.34 5.55
N LEU A 157 46.93 -43.51 6.66
CA LEU A 157 46.85 -44.73 7.44
C LEU A 157 46.14 -45.87 6.72
N ASN A 158 45.28 -45.55 5.76
CA ASN A 158 44.51 -46.51 4.98
C ASN A 158 45.23 -46.91 3.67
N ASP A 159 46.07 -46.02 3.13
CA ASP A 159 46.88 -46.27 1.93
C ASP A 159 48.35 -45.88 2.19
N PRO A 160 49.14 -46.77 2.83
CA PRO A 160 50.51 -46.49 3.23
C PRO A 160 51.50 -46.48 2.05
N ASP A 161 51.12 -47.02 0.89
CA ASP A 161 52.03 -47.20 -0.25
C ASP A 161 52.18 -45.92 -1.10
N ASN A 162 51.26 -44.95 -0.95
CA ASN A 162 51.23 -43.70 -1.72
C ASN A 162 51.32 -42.45 -0.83
N PRO A 163 52.45 -42.17 -0.18
CA PRO A 163 52.63 -40.92 0.56
C PRO A 163 52.79 -39.72 -0.39
N ILE A 164 52.37 -38.53 0.08
CA ILE A 164 52.45 -37.29 -0.69
C ILE A 164 53.54 -36.38 -0.11
N ASP A 165 54.53 -36.04 -0.94
CA ASP A 165 55.64 -35.14 -0.60
C ASP A 165 55.43 -33.75 -1.18
N LEU A 166 55.22 -32.74 -0.32
CA LEU A 166 55.13 -31.34 -0.72
C LEU A 166 56.45 -30.62 -0.40
N LYS A 167 57.12 -30.10 -1.44
CA LYS A 167 58.37 -29.33 -1.34
C LYS A 167 58.10 -27.87 -1.67
N PHE A 168 58.60 -26.97 -0.83
CA PHE A 168 58.37 -25.53 -0.97
C PHE A 168 59.57 -24.80 -1.57
N GLN A 169 59.32 -23.59 -2.06
CA GLN A 169 60.35 -22.76 -2.68
C GLN A 169 61.44 -22.40 -1.66
N GLN A 170 62.70 -22.42 -2.10
CA GLN A 170 63.86 -22.09 -1.26
C GLN A 170 63.83 -20.67 -0.62
N PRO A 171 63.26 -19.62 -1.24
CA PRO A 171 63.24 -18.27 -0.64
C PRO A 171 62.49 -18.17 0.69
N TYR A 172 61.53 -19.06 0.96
CA TYR A 172 60.79 -19.04 2.23
C TYR A 172 61.63 -19.50 3.42
N GLY A 173 62.67 -20.32 3.18
CA GLY A 173 63.50 -20.91 4.24
C GLY A 173 62.92 -22.21 4.80
N ASN A 174 63.19 -22.48 6.08
CA ASN A 174 62.76 -23.71 6.74
C ASN A 174 61.32 -23.57 7.27
N ILE A 175 60.56 -24.67 7.26
CA ILE A 175 59.25 -24.77 7.91
C ILE A 175 59.47 -24.77 9.42
N VAL A 176 58.83 -23.84 10.10
CA VAL A 176 58.91 -23.65 11.55
C VAL A 176 57.75 -24.33 12.25
N SER A 177 56.53 -24.11 11.77
CA SER A 177 55.31 -24.75 12.26
C SER A 177 54.24 -24.75 11.18
N TYR A 178 53.29 -25.68 11.27
CA TYR A 178 52.12 -25.69 10.41
C TYR A 178 50.87 -26.10 11.20
N LYS A 179 49.69 -25.71 10.71
CA LYS A 179 48.41 -26.01 11.34
C LYS A 179 47.34 -26.30 10.29
N TRP A 180 46.57 -27.36 10.52
CA TRP A 180 45.35 -27.64 9.77
C TRP A 180 44.19 -26.76 10.26
N TYR A 181 43.36 -26.29 9.33
CA TYR A 181 42.15 -25.56 9.67
C TYR A 181 41.06 -25.73 8.61
N GLY A 182 39.81 -25.51 9.03
CA GLY A 182 38.64 -25.65 8.19
C GLY A 182 38.53 -27.03 7.55
N ASP A 183 37.97 -27.07 6.34
CA ASP A 183 37.76 -28.30 5.58
C ASP A 183 38.98 -28.58 4.68
N GLY A 184 40.11 -28.98 5.29
CA GLY A 184 41.30 -29.46 4.57
C GLY A 184 42.28 -28.38 4.09
N TYR A 185 42.35 -27.21 4.74
CA TYR A 185 43.40 -26.22 4.48
C TYR A 185 44.56 -26.37 5.46
N ILE A 186 45.77 -26.06 5.00
CA ILE A 186 46.98 -26.07 5.84
C ILE A 186 47.65 -24.71 5.76
N MET A 187 47.88 -24.09 6.92
CA MET A 187 48.70 -22.88 7.08
C MET A 187 50.11 -23.29 7.49
N ILE A 188 51.13 -22.84 6.76
CA ILE A 188 52.53 -23.22 6.94
C ILE A 188 53.35 -21.95 7.19
N GLY A 189 54.10 -21.93 8.28
CA GLY A 189 54.97 -20.82 8.66
C GLY A 189 56.43 -21.12 8.35
N PHE A 190 57.12 -20.15 7.76
CA PHE A 190 58.51 -20.27 7.35
C PHE A 190 59.44 -19.30 8.08
N SER A 191 60.70 -19.70 8.22
CA SER A 191 61.70 -19.00 9.03
C SER A 191 62.03 -17.58 8.58
N GLN A 192 61.79 -17.24 7.30
CA GLN A 192 62.00 -15.90 6.72
C GLN A 192 60.78 -14.97 6.90
N GLY A 193 59.90 -15.24 7.87
CA GLY A 193 58.81 -14.32 8.22
C GLY A 193 57.54 -14.42 7.38
N CYS A 194 57.51 -15.35 6.41
CA CYS A 194 56.32 -15.64 5.60
C CYS A 194 55.48 -16.78 6.18
N PHE A 195 54.18 -16.76 5.91
CA PHE A 195 53.35 -17.96 5.97
C PHE A 195 52.59 -18.15 4.66
N VAL A 196 52.28 -19.39 4.32
CA VAL A 196 51.57 -19.80 3.10
C VAL A 196 50.41 -20.71 3.47
N VAL A 197 49.30 -20.60 2.76
CA VAL A 197 48.14 -21.47 2.88
C VAL A 197 48.04 -22.35 1.64
N ILE A 198 47.85 -23.65 1.85
CA ILE A 198 47.65 -24.64 0.79
C ILE A 198 46.33 -25.40 0.97
N SER A 199 45.74 -25.84 -0.15
CA SER A 199 44.59 -26.74 -0.18
C SER A 199 45.07 -28.19 -0.23
N THR A 200 44.42 -29.09 0.53
CA THR A 200 44.69 -30.54 0.46
C THR A 200 43.78 -31.28 -0.50
N HIS A 201 42.92 -30.57 -1.22
CA HIS A 201 42.08 -31.17 -2.25
C HIS A 201 42.94 -31.78 -3.36
N ILE A 202 42.71 -33.04 -3.72
CA ILE A 202 43.59 -33.81 -4.63
C ILE A 202 43.84 -33.11 -5.98
N ARG A 203 42.88 -32.29 -6.47
CA ARG A 203 43.03 -31.52 -7.71
C ARG A 203 43.89 -30.25 -7.59
N GLU A 204 43.99 -29.69 -6.39
CA GLU A 204 44.67 -28.42 -6.10
C GLU A 204 45.90 -28.62 -5.20
N ILE A 205 46.18 -29.86 -4.82
CA ILE A 205 47.26 -30.19 -3.90
C ILE A 205 48.60 -29.74 -4.49
N GLY A 206 49.34 -28.95 -3.71
CA GLY A 206 50.58 -28.31 -4.14
C GLY A 206 50.42 -26.92 -4.76
N GLN A 207 49.21 -26.38 -4.87
CA GLN A 207 48.98 -24.96 -5.19
C GLN A 207 48.90 -24.11 -3.91
N GLU A 208 49.52 -22.94 -3.96
CA GLU A 208 49.49 -21.94 -2.88
C GLU A 208 48.25 -21.05 -3.05
N VAL A 209 47.30 -21.15 -2.13
CA VAL A 209 46.04 -20.39 -2.15
C VAL A 209 46.28 -18.95 -1.71
N PHE A 210 47.16 -18.76 -0.72
CA PHE A 210 47.48 -17.45 -0.16
C PHE A 210 48.92 -17.42 0.38
N GLN A 211 49.60 -16.28 0.23
CA GLN A 211 50.90 -16.02 0.85
C GLN A 211 50.88 -14.63 1.51
N ALA A 212 51.52 -14.52 2.68
CA ALA A 212 51.75 -13.24 3.33
C ALA A 212 53.11 -13.20 4.03
N HIS A 213 53.78 -12.06 3.91
CA HIS A 213 55.03 -11.77 4.61
C HIS A 213 54.76 -10.85 5.79
N ASN A 214 54.60 -11.46 6.97
CA ASN A 214 54.16 -10.77 8.17
C ASN A 214 55.30 -10.22 9.01
N HIS A 215 56.42 -10.93 9.05
CA HIS A 215 57.57 -10.60 9.91
C HIS A 215 58.76 -10.33 9.02
N LYS A 216 59.58 -9.34 9.37
CA LYS A 216 60.72 -8.90 8.57
C LYS A 216 61.90 -9.86 8.70
N ASP A 217 62.18 -10.32 9.92
CA ASP A 217 63.41 -11.07 10.20
C ASP A 217 63.12 -12.55 10.46
N HIS A 218 62.23 -12.87 11.41
CA HIS A 218 62.00 -14.26 11.79
C HIS A 218 60.58 -14.55 12.32
N LEU A 219 59.97 -15.62 11.80
CA LEU A 219 58.75 -16.22 12.36
C LEU A 219 59.13 -17.41 13.25
N SER A 220 58.63 -17.45 14.48
CA SER A 220 58.91 -18.50 15.47
C SER A 220 57.79 -19.52 15.65
N SER A 221 56.51 -19.13 15.51
CA SER A 221 55.39 -20.07 15.70
C SER A 221 54.10 -19.60 15.01
N ILE A 222 53.22 -20.56 14.71
CA ILE A 222 51.83 -20.35 14.24
C ILE A 222 50.87 -21.13 15.14
N ALA A 223 49.70 -20.55 15.42
CA ALA A 223 48.63 -21.16 16.18
C ALA A 223 47.30 -20.71 15.58
N ILE A 224 46.34 -21.63 15.54
CA ILE A 224 45.02 -21.40 14.96
C ILE A 224 43.99 -21.78 16.02
N SER A 225 43.00 -20.91 16.21
CA SER A 225 41.78 -21.23 16.95
C SER A 225 40.64 -21.39 15.95
N GLN A 226 40.10 -22.61 15.87
CA GLN A 226 38.94 -22.92 15.04
C GLN A 226 37.66 -22.33 15.65
N SER A 227 37.57 -22.24 16.99
CA SER A 227 36.40 -21.69 17.69
C SER A 227 36.22 -20.18 17.46
N LEU A 228 37.32 -19.43 17.36
CA LEU A 228 37.31 -17.99 17.07
C LEU A 228 37.47 -17.68 15.58
N ASN A 229 37.72 -18.69 14.75
CA ASN A 229 38.08 -18.54 13.35
C ASN A 229 39.27 -17.59 13.13
N LYS A 230 40.32 -17.67 13.96
CA LYS A 230 41.49 -16.76 13.93
C LYS A 230 42.81 -17.51 13.86
N ALA A 231 43.78 -16.91 13.18
CA ALA A 231 45.17 -17.37 13.12
C ALA A 231 46.12 -16.36 13.73
N ALA A 232 46.94 -16.79 14.69
CA ALA A 232 48.04 -16.01 15.23
C ALA A 232 49.36 -16.41 14.53
N SER A 233 50.23 -15.42 14.31
CA SER A 233 51.60 -15.60 13.84
C SER A 233 52.53 -14.83 14.77
N CYS A 234 53.63 -15.45 15.19
CA CYS A 234 54.56 -14.82 16.10
C CYS A 234 55.97 -14.70 15.51
N GLY A 235 56.57 -13.51 15.64
CA GLY A 235 57.87 -13.16 15.09
C GLY A 235 58.25 -11.73 15.45
N ASP A 236 59.53 -11.38 15.40
CA ASP A 236 60.03 -10.01 15.64
C ASP A 236 59.47 -9.31 16.91
N ASN A 237 59.29 -10.05 18.02
CA ASN A 237 58.66 -9.59 19.27
C ASN A 237 57.19 -9.10 19.13
N CYS A 238 56.53 -9.42 18.03
CA CYS A 238 55.13 -9.11 17.82
C CYS A 238 54.31 -10.37 17.56
N ILE A 239 53.04 -10.31 17.95
CA ILE A 239 52.03 -11.31 17.63
C ILE A 239 51.04 -10.64 16.70
N LYS A 240 50.88 -11.21 15.52
CA LYS A 240 49.97 -10.72 14.49
C LYS A 240 48.83 -11.72 14.31
N ILE A 241 47.61 -11.27 14.58
CA ILE A 241 46.39 -12.07 14.51
C ILE A 241 45.63 -11.72 13.24
N HIS A 242 45.24 -12.73 12.47
CA HIS A 242 44.49 -12.67 11.22
C HIS A 242 43.15 -13.36 11.40
N ASP A 243 42.14 -12.90 10.68
CA ASP A 243 40.88 -13.63 10.54
C ASP A 243 41.05 -14.72 9.47
N LEU A 244 40.59 -15.95 9.76
CA LEU A 244 40.62 -17.04 8.79
C LEU A 244 39.61 -16.85 7.65
N ALA A 245 38.56 -16.03 7.85
CA ALA A 245 37.58 -15.72 6.82
C ALA A 245 38.15 -14.81 5.71
N ASP A 246 38.93 -13.80 6.09
CA ASP A 246 39.72 -12.97 5.17
C ASP A 246 41.13 -12.73 5.71
N MET A 247 42.07 -13.55 5.24
CA MET A 247 43.47 -13.53 5.67
C MET A 247 44.23 -12.27 5.22
N ARG A 248 43.61 -11.38 4.42
CA ARG A 248 44.19 -10.07 4.06
C ARG A 248 44.03 -9.04 5.17
N GLU A 249 42.99 -9.18 5.99
CA GLU A 249 42.74 -8.28 7.11
C GLU A 249 43.46 -8.75 8.38
N MET A 250 44.24 -7.83 8.96
CA MET A 250 44.89 -8.06 10.25
C MET A 250 43.93 -7.62 11.36
N TYR A 251 43.53 -8.55 12.22
CA TYR A 251 42.65 -8.28 13.36
C TYR A 251 43.34 -7.45 14.45
N ALA A 252 44.56 -7.87 14.84
CA ALA A 252 45.30 -7.20 15.91
C ALA A 252 46.81 -7.44 15.79
N ILE A 253 47.58 -6.48 16.32
CA ILE A 253 49.02 -6.58 16.52
C ILE A 253 49.29 -6.35 18.00
N ILE A 254 49.88 -7.34 18.65
CA ILE A 254 50.31 -7.26 20.04
C ILE A 254 51.83 -7.15 20.04
N ASN A 255 52.36 -6.03 20.51
CA ASN A 255 53.80 -5.84 20.69
C ASN A 255 54.16 -6.21 22.13
N LEU A 256 55.18 -7.05 22.30
CA LEU A 256 55.73 -7.36 23.61
C LEU A 256 56.86 -6.36 23.93
N ASP A 257 56.88 -5.85 25.17
CA ASP A 257 57.86 -4.85 25.60
C ASP A 257 59.32 -5.31 25.44
N ASP A 258 60.21 -4.34 25.22
CA ASP A 258 61.63 -4.53 24.85
C ASP A 258 62.46 -5.41 25.82
N GLU A 259 62.01 -5.59 27.06
CA GLU A 259 62.70 -6.44 28.06
C GLU A 259 62.58 -7.95 27.77
N ASN A 260 61.58 -8.36 26.99
CA ASN A 260 61.21 -9.75 26.72
C ASN A 260 61.57 -10.20 25.29
N LYS A 261 62.81 -9.94 24.85
CA LYS A 261 63.25 -10.31 23.49
C LYS A 261 63.22 -11.82 23.23
N GLY A 262 62.54 -12.20 22.16
CA GLY A 262 62.53 -13.55 21.58
C GLY A 262 61.31 -14.36 22.00
N VAL A 263 60.23 -14.26 21.24
CA VAL A 263 59.05 -15.13 21.38
C VAL A 263 59.32 -16.49 20.72
N ASP A 264 58.95 -17.57 21.39
CA ASP A 264 59.32 -18.92 20.98
C ASP A 264 58.11 -19.74 20.53
N GLN A 265 57.18 -20.04 21.42
CA GLN A 265 56.00 -20.87 21.13
C GLN A 265 54.73 -20.12 21.51
N MET A 266 53.62 -20.47 20.85
CA MET A 266 52.28 -20.03 21.25
C MET A 266 51.25 -21.15 21.13
N ALA A 267 50.26 -21.12 22.01
CA ALA A 267 49.19 -22.11 22.06
C ALA A 267 47.89 -21.44 22.50
N TRP A 268 46.82 -21.71 21.76
CA TRP A 268 45.46 -21.33 22.13
C TRP A 268 44.81 -22.45 22.92
N THR A 269 43.95 -22.10 23.87
CA THR A 269 42.97 -23.06 24.41
C THR A 269 42.00 -23.50 23.32
N ASP A 270 41.47 -24.72 23.44
CA ASP A 270 40.58 -25.30 22.42
C ASP A 270 39.27 -24.51 22.26
N ASP A 271 38.80 -23.87 23.33
CA ASP A 271 37.65 -22.97 23.33
C ASP A 271 37.96 -21.56 22.78
N GLY A 272 39.24 -21.21 22.64
CA GLY A 272 39.71 -19.90 22.20
C GLY A 272 39.64 -18.81 23.27
N GLN A 273 39.46 -19.13 24.56
CA GLN A 273 39.43 -18.13 25.64
C GLN A 273 40.80 -17.53 25.94
N LEU A 274 41.87 -18.33 25.97
CA LEU A 274 43.21 -17.90 26.38
C LEU A 274 44.26 -18.19 25.31
N LEU A 275 45.10 -17.20 25.00
CA LEU A 275 46.27 -17.35 24.15
C LEU A 275 47.54 -17.26 25.00
N ALA A 276 48.25 -18.38 25.15
CA ALA A 276 49.52 -18.44 25.85
C ALA A 276 50.70 -18.25 24.88
N VAL A 277 51.68 -17.46 25.30
CA VAL A 277 52.88 -17.11 24.54
C VAL A 277 54.10 -17.23 25.43
N SER A 278 55.07 -18.04 25.02
CA SER A 278 56.33 -18.23 25.75
C SER A 278 57.47 -17.42 25.12
N THR A 279 58.36 -16.90 25.97
CA THR A 279 59.60 -16.27 25.54
C THR A 279 60.79 -17.18 25.80
N ARG A 280 61.88 -16.97 25.03
CA ARG A 280 63.15 -17.70 25.22
C ARG A 280 63.82 -17.42 26.56
N ARG A 281 63.42 -16.35 27.26
CA ARG A 281 63.90 -16.00 28.60
C ARG A 281 63.09 -16.65 29.72
N GLY A 282 62.06 -17.44 29.38
CA GLY A 282 61.26 -18.19 30.35
C GLY A 282 60.06 -17.44 30.93
N SER A 283 59.68 -16.29 30.36
CA SER A 283 58.40 -15.64 30.70
C SER A 283 57.25 -16.22 29.88
N LEU A 284 56.09 -16.36 30.53
CA LEU A 284 54.84 -16.79 29.92
C LEU A 284 53.85 -15.62 29.98
N HIS A 285 53.36 -15.20 28.83
CA HIS A 285 52.29 -14.22 28.70
C HIS A 285 51.00 -14.94 28.31
N VAL A 286 49.91 -14.72 29.05
CA VAL A 286 48.60 -15.30 28.74
C VAL A 286 47.63 -14.17 28.49
N PHE A 287 47.07 -14.12 27.28
CA PHE A 287 46.13 -13.10 26.84
C PHE A 287 44.72 -13.67 26.84
N LEU A 288 43.78 -12.91 27.39
CA LEU A 288 42.35 -13.21 27.27
C LEU A 288 41.86 -12.78 25.89
N THR A 289 41.37 -13.74 25.10
CA THR A 289 40.91 -13.50 23.72
C THR A 289 39.39 -13.51 23.58
N LYS A 290 38.66 -14.12 24.53
CA LYS A 290 37.19 -14.15 24.57
C LYS A 290 36.71 -14.01 26.02
N LEU A 291 35.70 -13.18 26.27
CA LEU A 291 35.01 -13.10 27.56
C LEU A 291 33.79 -14.05 27.58
N PRO A 292 33.47 -14.69 28.73
CA PRO A 292 32.22 -15.40 28.86
C PRO A 292 31.04 -14.42 28.71
N ILE A 293 30.06 -14.79 27.88
CA ILE A 293 28.94 -13.92 27.54
C ILE A 293 27.87 -14.06 28.63
N LEU A 294 28.10 -13.33 29.72
CA LEU A 294 27.17 -13.20 30.83
C LEU A 294 26.53 -11.83 30.78
N GLY A 295 25.21 -11.84 30.66
CA GLY A 295 24.40 -10.64 30.63
C GLY A 295 22.94 -10.98 30.77
N ASP A 296 22.23 -10.06 31.40
CA ASP A 296 20.81 -10.13 31.73
C ASP A 296 20.20 -8.72 31.64
N ALA A 297 18.88 -8.65 31.51
CA ALA A 297 18.15 -7.40 31.35
C ALA A 297 16.86 -7.40 32.18
N CYS A 298 16.60 -6.27 32.84
CA CYS A 298 15.34 -5.99 33.51
C CYS A 298 14.84 -4.64 33.02
N SER A 299 13.63 -4.62 32.46
CA SER A 299 13.05 -3.46 31.77
C SER A 299 14.02 -2.83 30.75
N THR A 300 14.54 -1.63 31.00
CA THR A 300 15.48 -0.92 30.12
C THR A 300 16.93 -1.01 30.59
N ARG A 301 17.17 -1.58 31.77
CA ARG A 301 18.51 -1.76 32.35
C ARG A 301 19.10 -3.09 31.93
N ILE A 302 20.36 -3.06 31.52
CA ILE A 302 21.14 -4.23 31.16
C ILE A 302 22.33 -4.36 32.12
N ALA A 303 22.61 -5.57 32.58
CA ALA A 303 23.84 -5.92 33.26
C ALA A 303 24.62 -6.87 32.35
N TYR A 304 25.90 -6.58 32.13
CA TYR A 304 26.76 -7.45 31.33
C TYR A 304 28.20 -7.43 31.82
N LEU A 305 28.88 -8.54 31.60
CA LEU A 305 30.27 -8.72 31.98
C LEU A 305 31.19 -7.95 31.03
N THR A 306 31.94 -6.99 31.57
CA THR A 306 32.96 -6.20 30.83
C THR A 306 34.37 -6.72 31.06
N SER A 307 34.61 -7.36 32.20
CA SER A 307 35.85 -8.03 32.57
C SER A 307 35.53 -9.23 33.45
N LEU A 308 36.46 -10.18 33.64
CA LEU A 308 36.22 -11.39 34.44
C LEU A 308 35.74 -11.10 35.88
N LEU A 309 36.03 -9.90 36.41
CA LEU A 309 35.64 -9.46 37.75
C LEU A 309 34.86 -8.14 37.75
N GLU A 310 34.41 -7.65 36.59
CA GLU A 310 33.65 -6.40 36.51
C GLU A 310 32.36 -6.59 35.71
N VAL A 311 31.24 -6.27 36.35
CA VAL A 311 29.92 -6.24 35.73
C VAL A 311 29.52 -4.78 35.54
N THR A 312 29.18 -4.40 34.32
CA THR A 312 28.70 -3.06 34.00
C THR A 312 27.18 -3.08 33.88
N ILE A 313 26.55 -2.12 34.52
CA ILE A 313 25.12 -1.86 34.39
C ILE A 313 24.96 -0.62 33.53
N ALA A 314 24.15 -0.72 32.49
CA ALA A 314 23.88 0.38 31.59
C ALA A 314 22.37 0.48 31.29
N ASN A 315 21.92 1.69 31.00
CA ASN A 315 20.58 1.96 30.52
C ASN A 315 20.70 2.86 29.29
N HIS A 316 20.82 2.23 28.13
CA HIS A 316 21.00 2.94 26.86
C HIS A 316 19.77 3.76 26.46
N VAL A 317 18.59 3.35 26.93
CA VAL A 317 17.31 3.98 26.59
C VAL A 317 17.14 5.32 27.32
N GLU A 318 17.33 5.33 28.64
CA GLU A 318 17.18 6.54 29.46
C GLU A 318 18.46 7.39 29.48
N SER A 319 19.52 6.93 28.80
CA SER A 319 20.84 7.58 28.73
C SER A 319 21.47 7.80 30.12
N GLU A 320 21.24 6.87 31.05
CA GLU A 320 21.93 6.87 32.35
C GLU A 320 23.43 6.54 32.14
N LEU A 321 24.30 7.11 32.97
CA LEU A 321 25.72 6.79 32.93
C LEU A 321 25.94 5.33 33.35
N PRO A 322 26.75 4.55 32.61
CA PRO A 322 27.01 3.17 32.97
C PRO A 322 27.76 3.08 34.30
N VAL A 323 27.31 2.18 35.18
CA VAL A 323 27.87 1.94 36.51
C VAL A 323 28.65 0.62 36.48
N THR A 324 29.93 0.67 36.79
CA THR A 324 30.78 -0.53 36.90
C THR A 324 30.79 -1.05 38.32
N VAL A 325 30.57 -2.36 38.48
CA VAL A 325 30.58 -3.06 39.78
C VAL A 325 31.72 -4.06 39.78
N SER A 326 32.63 -3.91 40.73
CA SER A 326 33.70 -4.88 40.98
C SER A 326 33.17 -6.06 41.80
N VAL A 327 33.37 -7.27 41.28
CA VAL A 327 32.92 -8.54 41.87
C VAL A 327 34.14 -9.28 42.45
N GLU A 328 33.94 -9.98 43.57
CA GLU A 328 35.01 -10.72 44.26
C GLU A 328 35.41 -12.02 43.55
N VAL A 329 34.54 -12.56 42.70
CA VAL A 329 34.68 -13.88 42.08
C VAL A 329 34.25 -13.81 40.63
N GLU A 330 34.86 -14.64 39.78
CA GLU A 330 34.45 -14.81 38.39
C GLU A 330 33.03 -15.38 38.35
N PRO A 331 32.06 -14.64 37.81
CA PRO A 331 30.67 -15.04 37.86
C PRO A 331 30.39 -16.17 36.86
N SER A 332 29.52 -17.09 37.25
CA SER A 332 28.93 -18.10 36.35
C SER A 332 27.56 -17.66 35.82
N PHE A 333 26.86 -16.80 36.56
CA PHE A 333 25.61 -16.17 36.16
C PHE A 333 25.49 -14.77 36.75
N VAL A 334 24.68 -13.94 36.09
CA VAL A 334 24.35 -12.57 36.48
C VAL A 334 22.84 -12.42 36.34
N ALA A 335 22.20 -11.77 37.31
CA ALA A 335 20.80 -11.42 37.27
C ALA A 335 20.62 -9.95 37.70
N ILE A 336 19.74 -9.22 37.03
CA ILE A 336 19.46 -7.82 37.35
C ILE A 336 17.98 -7.65 37.71
N GLY A 337 17.72 -6.84 38.74
CA GLY A 337 16.41 -6.34 39.11
C GLY A 337 16.36 -4.82 38.95
N VAL A 338 15.24 -4.21 39.36
CA VAL A 338 15.06 -2.75 39.25
C VAL A 338 16.09 -2.01 40.10
N TYR A 339 16.33 -2.48 41.32
CA TYR A 339 17.21 -1.85 42.32
C TYR A 339 18.40 -2.70 42.72
N HIS A 340 18.50 -3.94 42.25
CA HIS A 340 19.50 -4.90 42.73
C HIS A 340 20.21 -5.62 41.58
N LEU A 341 21.45 -6.01 41.82
CA LEU A 341 22.25 -6.88 40.97
C LEU A 341 22.62 -8.13 41.79
N ALA A 342 22.36 -9.31 41.24
CA ALA A 342 22.86 -10.56 41.79
C ALA A 342 23.91 -11.16 40.86
N VAL A 343 25.00 -11.60 41.47
CA VAL A 343 26.10 -12.25 40.77
C VAL A 343 26.38 -13.56 41.49
N GLY A 344 26.61 -14.67 40.79
CA GLY A 344 26.81 -15.93 41.49
C GLY A 344 27.71 -16.94 40.80
N MET A 345 28.27 -17.81 41.63
CA MET A 345 29.15 -18.90 41.25
C MET A 345 28.72 -20.16 42.00
N ASN A 346 28.48 -21.25 41.25
CA ASN A 346 28.06 -22.54 41.80
C ASN A 346 26.81 -22.44 42.68
N ASN A 347 26.97 -22.61 44.00
CA ASN A 347 25.89 -22.62 44.99
C ASN A 347 25.78 -21.29 45.78
N ARG A 348 26.57 -20.25 45.46
CA ARG A 348 26.51 -18.96 46.16
C ARG A 348 26.18 -17.81 45.22
N ALA A 349 25.39 -16.87 45.71
CA ALA A 349 25.11 -15.60 45.05
C ALA A 349 25.36 -14.40 45.98
N TRP A 350 25.90 -13.33 45.42
CA TRP A 350 26.15 -12.05 46.05
C TRP A 350 25.18 -11.01 45.51
N PHE A 351 24.53 -10.29 46.41
CA PHE A 351 23.56 -9.25 46.07
C PHE A 351 24.14 -7.87 46.30
N TYR A 352 23.92 -6.97 45.34
CA TYR A 352 24.37 -5.59 45.35
C TYR A 352 23.17 -4.65 45.15
N ALA A 353 23.07 -3.60 45.97
CA ALA A 353 22.08 -2.54 45.81
C ALA A 353 22.59 -1.44 44.86
N LEU A 354 21.73 -1.00 43.96
CA LEU A 354 21.98 0.01 42.94
C LEU A 354 21.41 1.36 43.39
N GLY A 355 22.24 2.18 44.05
CA GLY A 355 21.90 3.56 44.41
C GLY A 355 22.42 4.60 43.41
N GLU A 356 21.86 5.82 43.43
CA GLU A 356 22.14 6.90 42.47
C GLU A 356 23.64 7.26 42.30
N ASN A 357 24.50 6.97 43.29
CA ASN A 357 25.93 7.32 43.23
C ASN A 357 26.89 6.24 43.75
N ASN A 358 26.41 5.14 44.35
CA ASN A 358 27.29 4.09 44.89
C ASN A 358 26.58 2.73 44.91
N VAL A 359 27.27 1.70 44.41
CA VAL A 359 26.84 0.31 44.53
C VAL A 359 27.35 -0.27 45.84
N LYS A 360 26.45 -0.86 46.63
CA LYS A 360 26.78 -1.46 47.93
C LYS A 360 26.48 -2.95 47.92
N LYS A 361 27.43 -3.78 48.35
CA LYS A 361 27.20 -5.20 48.63
C LYS A 361 26.27 -5.32 49.84
N LEU A 362 25.14 -6.01 49.67
CA LEU A 362 24.14 -6.22 50.72
C LEU A 362 24.44 -7.48 51.52
N LYS A 363 24.37 -8.65 50.85
CA LYS A 363 24.49 -9.97 51.46
C LYS A 363 25.00 -11.01 50.46
N ASP A 364 25.53 -12.11 50.98
CA ASP A 364 25.77 -13.35 50.25
C ASP A 364 24.81 -14.44 50.74
N VAL A 365 24.28 -15.22 49.80
CA VAL A 365 23.34 -16.31 50.06
C VAL A 365 23.91 -17.59 49.49
N GLU A 366 23.92 -18.65 50.31
CA GLU A 366 24.29 -19.99 49.92
C GLU A 366 23.02 -20.84 49.72
N TYR A 367 22.93 -21.49 48.57
CA TYR A 367 21.83 -22.36 48.18
C TYR A 367 22.20 -23.83 48.42
N LEU A 368 21.17 -24.67 48.54
CA LEU A 368 21.33 -26.10 48.84
C LEU A 368 21.99 -26.90 47.71
N GLY A 369 22.03 -26.35 46.49
CA GLY A 369 22.65 -26.95 45.33
C GLY A 369 23.18 -25.91 44.35
N THR A 370 23.74 -26.38 43.24
CA THR A 370 24.26 -25.51 42.18
C THR A 370 23.11 -24.75 41.53
N VAL A 371 23.21 -23.41 41.53
CA VAL A 371 22.19 -22.55 40.95
C VAL A 371 22.24 -22.66 39.43
N ALA A 372 21.14 -23.09 38.82
CA ALA A 372 21.00 -23.20 37.38
C ALA A 372 20.61 -21.87 36.73
N SER A 373 19.73 -21.10 37.38
CA SER A 373 19.34 -19.75 36.95
C SER A 373 18.79 -18.93 38.11
N MET A 374 18.85 -17.61 37.99
CA MET A 374 18.37 -16.67 38.99
C MET A 374 17.68 -15.49 38.31
N HIS A 375 16.53 -15.06 38.85
CA HIS A 375 15.79 -13.89 38.37
C HIS A 375 15.42 -13.01 39.56
N LEU A 376 15.40 -11.70 39.34
CA LEU A 376 15.17 -10.69 40.38
C LEU A 376 13.97 -9.81 40.01
N ASN A 377 13.27 -9.36 41.04
CA ASN A 377 12.27 -8.29 40.95
C ASN A 377 12.76 -7.09 41.80
N SER A 378 11.88 -6.13 42.12
CA SER A 378 12.13 -5.03 43.06
C SER A 378 12.57 -5.53 44.43
N ASP A 379 11.91 -6.57 44.96
CA ASP A 379 12.06 -6.96 46.36
C ASP A 379 12.48 -8.43 46.56
N TYR A 380 12.21 -9.29 45.57
CA TYR A 380 12.39 -10.74 45.67
C TYR A 380 13.42 -11.26 44.66
N ALA A 381 14.10 -12.34 45.06
CA ALA A 381 14.95 -13.15 44.21
C ALA A 381 14.41 -14.58 44.11
N ALA A 382 14.39 -15.13 42.90
CA ALA A 382 14.00 -16.50 42.62
C ALA A 382 15.19 -17.29 42.07
N ALA A 383 15.65 -18.30 42.81
CA ALA A 383 16.79 -19.13 42.45
C ALA A 383 16.35 -20.57 42.15
N LEU A 384 16.72 -21.09 40.99
CA LEU A 384 16.47 -22.48 40.59
C LEU A 384 17.69 -23.34 40.86
N PHE A 385 17.54 -24.41 41.65
CA PHE A 385 18.56 -25.41 41.92
C PHE A 385 17.92 -26.80 42.04
N GLU A 386 18.53 -27.82 41.46
CA GLU A 386 18.11 -29.24 41.56
C GLU A 386 16.61 -29.53 41.33
N GLY A 387 15.93 -28.74 40.50
CA GLY A 387 14.50 -28.90 40.21
C GLY A 387 13.55 -28.25 41.23
N LYS A 388 14.08 -27.43 42.14
CA LYS A 388 13.35 -26.62 43.12
C LYS A 388 13.65 -25.13 42.90
N VAL A 389 12.66 -24.27 43.13
CA VAL A 389 12.81 -22.81 43.09
C VAL A 389 12.67 -22.26 44.50
N GLN A 390 13.66 -21.51 44.97
CA GLN A 390 13.58 -20.77 46.22
C GLN A 390 13.31 -19.29 45.91
N LEU A 391 12.17 -18.80 46.39
CA LEU A 391 11.81 -17.38 46.40
C LEU A 391 12.18 -16.80 47.76
N HIS A 392 12.91 -15.69 47.82
CA HIS A 392 13.23 -15.01 49.07
C HIS A 392 13.38 -13.49 48.88
N MET A 393 13.19 -12.72 49.95
CA MET A 393 13.41 -11.27 49.90
C MET A 393 14.89 -10.93 49.80
N ILE A 394 15.22 -9.86 49.07
CA ILE A 394 16.58 -9.34 48.90
C ILE A 394 16.94 -8.48 50.12
N GLU A 395 16.07 -7.56 50.50
CA GLU A 395 16.21 -6.72 51.69
C GLU A 395 15.18 -7.16 52.74
N SER A 396 15.65 -7.48 53.96
CA SER A 396 14.75 -7.79 55.09
C SER A 396 14.52 -6.52 55.89
N GLU A 397 13.32 -5.93 55.80
CA GLU A 397 12.94 -4.84 56.73
C GLU A 397 12.76 -5.41 58.14
N GLY A 398 13.45 -4.82 59.11
CA GLY A 398 13.50 -5.35 60.47
C GLY A 398 12.14 -5.37 61.20
N LEU A 399 11.93 -6.47 61.92
CA LEU A 399 11.11 -6.70 63.12
C LEU A 399 9.57 -6.90 63.05
N ASP A 400 8.89 -6.93 61.89
CA ASP A 400 7.45 -7.29 61.87
C ASP A 400 6.95 -8.02 60.59
N ALA A 401 7.84 -8.56 59.75
CA ALA A 401 7.42 -9.36 58.59
C ALA A 401 7.00 -10.79 59.01
N GLN A 402 5.84 -11.25 58.56
CA GLN A 402 5.41 -12.66 58.71
C GLN A 402 6.51 -13.58 58.15
N GLU A 403 7.07 -14.49 58.96
CA GLU A 403 8.17 -15.40 58.60
C GLU A 403 7.91 -16.17 57.27
N GLU A 404 6.65 -16.42 56.91
CA GLU A 404 6.24 -17.09 55.66
C GLU A 404 6.48 -16.28 54.37
N ARG A 405 6.61 -14.95 54.46
CA ARG A 405 6.90 -14.08 53.31
C ARG A 405 8.39 -13.84 53.10
N GLU A 406 9.24 -14.18 54.07
CA GLU A 406 10.70 -13.99 53.92
C GLU A 406 11.31 -14.96 52.91
N THR A 407 10.88 -16.23 52.93
CA THR A 407 11.33 -17.24 51.97
C THR A 407 10.30 -18.36 51.78
N ARG A 408 10.18 -18.86 50.55
CA ARG A 408 9.36 -20.01 50.20
C ARG A 408 10.04 -20.88 49.15
N LEU A 409 9.91 -22.19 49.30
CA LEU A 409 10.45 -23.17 48.37
C LEU A 409 9.31 -23.81 47.56
N PHE A 410 9.54 -23.95 46.26
CA PHE A 410 8.62 -24.52 45.28
C PHE A 410 9.29 -25.71 44.60
N PRO A 411 8.59 -26.84 44.41
CA PRO A 411 7.32 -27.21 45.04
C PRO A 411 7.47 -27.35 46.57
N ALA A 412 6.40 -27.14 47.34
CA ALA A 412 6.39 -27.52 48.75
C ALA A 412 6.52 -29.06 48.85
N ASP A 413 7.16 -29.60 49.88
CA ASP A 413 7.75 -30.95 49.95
C ASP A 413 6.82 -32.19 49.71
N ASP A 414 5.58 -32.01 49.24
CA ASP A 414 4.60 -33.06 48.88
C ASP A 414 4.44 -33.34 47.37
N ASP A 415 4.89 -32.45 46.48
CA ASP A 415 4.62 -32.60 45.04
C ASP A 415 5.70 -33.39 44.27
N LYS A 416 5.27 -34.36 43.45
CA LYS A 416 6.12 -35.27 42.66
C LYS A 416 6.51 -34.74 41.27
N TYR A 417 6.76 -33.44 41.14
CA TYR A 417 7.23 -32.85 39.87
C TYR A 417 8.50 -32.04 40.08
N ARG A 418 9.28 -31.87 39.02
CA ARG A 418 10.50 -31.06 39.02
C ARG A 418 10.30 -29.79 38.22
N ILE A 419 10.74 -28.67 38.76
CA ILE A 419 10.72 -27.38 38.05
C ILE A 419 11.91 -27.35 37.10
N LEU A 420 11.65 -27.17 35.80
CA LEU A 420 12.69 -27.13 34.77
C LEU A 420 13.11 -25.69 34.45
N CYS A 421 12.18 -24.75 34.56
CA CYS A 421 12.41 -23.35 34.25
C CYS A 421 11.50 -22.44 35.09
N HIS A 422 11.97 -21.22 35.34
CA HIS A 422 11.20 -20.19 36.03
C HIS A 422 11.51 -18.81 35.46
N ALA A 423 10.61 -17.88 35.71
CA ALA A 423 10.77 -16.46 35.44
C ALA A 423 10.07 -15.66 36.54
N LEU A 424 10.56 -14.45 36.80
CA LEU A 424 10.02 -13.55 37.81
C LEU A 424 9.70 -12.22 37.14
N THR A 425 8.44 -11.79 37.24
CA THR A 425 7.99 -10.45 36.82
C THR A 425 7.79 -9.54 38.04
N SER A 426 7.28 -8.32 37.85
CA SER A 426 6.94 -7.43 38.96
C SER A 426 5.95 -8.04 39.95
N ASP A 427 5.03 -8.86 39.43
CA ASP A 427 3.84 -9.28 40.16
C ASP A 427 3.78 -10.81 40.32
N PHE A 428 4.40 -11.57 39.41
CA PHE A 428 4.23 -13.01 39.30
C PHE A 428 5.56 -13.77 39.32
N LEU A 429 5.58 -14.88 40.06
CA LEU A 429 6.52 -15.97 39.86
C LEU A 429 5.86 -17.00 38.93
N ILE A 430 6.50 -17.27 37.80
CA ILE A 430 6.01 -18.20 36.78
C ILE A 430 7.01 -19.33 36.64
N TYR A 431 6.56 -20.58 36.66
CA TYR A 431 7.46 -21.72 36.47
C TYR A 431 6.81 -22.88 35.71
N GLY A 432 7.65 -23.59 34.96
CA GLY A 432 7.27 -24.75 34.15
C GLY A 432 7.87 -26.05 34.71
N THR A 433 7.10 -27.13 34.61
CA THR A 433 7.44 -28.43 35.20
C THR A 433 7.76 -29.51 34.15
N ASP A 434 8.41 -30.58 34.59
CA ASP A 434 8.66 -31.80 33.81
C ASP A 434 7.38 -32.56 33.43
N THR A 435 6.28 -32.31 34.13
CA THR A 435 4.95 -32.86 33.79
C THR A 435 4.19 -32.02 32.74
N GLY A 436 4.75 -30.89 32.31
CA GLY A 436 4.11 -29.99 31.33
C GLY A 436 3.16 -28.95 31.93
N VAL A 437 3.13 -28.82 33.25
CA VAL A 437 2.29 -27.84 33.95
C VAL A 437 3.03 -26.52 34.12
N ILE A 438 2.33 -25.42 33.89
CA ILE A 438 2.77 -24.04 34.07
C ILE A 438 1.96 -23.41 35.20
N HIS A 439 2.65 -22.89 36.22
CA HIS A 439 2.03 -22.26 37.38
C HIS A 439 2.29 -20.75 37.40
N TYR A 440 1.23 -20.00 37.73
CA TYR A 440 1.28 -18.57 38.03
C TYR A 440 1.08 -18.35 39.53
N PHE A 441 2.11 -17.86 40.21
CA PHE A 441 2.07 -17.51 41.62
C PHE A 441 2.14 -15.99 41.75
N PHE A 442 1.10 -15.38 42.34
CA PHE A 442 1.02 -13.93 42.53
C PHE A 442 1.66 -13.54 43.86
N ILE A 443 2.62 -12.62 43.79
CA ILE A 443 3.52 -12.29 44.89
C ILE A 443 2.82 -11.41 45.94
N GLU A 444 1.96 -10.46 45.54
CA GLU A 444 1.31 -9.56 46.50
C GLU A 444 0.35 -10.32 47.45
N ASP A 445 -0.46 -11.23 46.91
CA ASP A 445 -1.40 -12.05 47.69
C ASP A 445 -0.81 -13.39 48.18
N TRP A 446 0.38 -13.77 47.71
CA TRP A 446 1.07 -15.02 48.08
C TRP A 446 0.30 -16.31 47.71
N GLN A 447 -0.42 -16.32 46.58
CA GLN A 447 -1.31 -17.41 46.15
C GLN A 447 -1.14 -17.79 44.67
N TYR A 448 -1.56 -19.00 44.30
CA TYR A 448 -1.65 -19.41 42.90
C TYR A 448 -2.88 -18.77 42.24
N VAL A 449 -2.66 -18.13 41.09
CA VAL A 449 -3.73 -17.47 40.32
C VAL A 449 -4.16 -18.30 39.12
N ASN A 450 -3.23 -19.00 38.48
CA ASN A 450 -3.55 -19.80 37.29
C ASN A 450 -2.66 -21.04 37.16
N GLU A 451 -3.21 -22.09 36.57
CA GLU A 451 -2.53 -23.36 36.26
C GLU A 451 -2.93 -23.80 34.84
N TYR A 452 -1.93 -23.94 33.96
CA TYR A 452 -2.13 -24.47 32.61
C TYR A 452 -1.41 -25.80 32.43
N ARG A 453 -2.07 -26.77 31.80
CA ARG A 453 -1.51 -28.11 31.54
C ARG A 453 -1.24 -28.31 30.05
N HIS A 454 0.03 -28.41 29.70
CA HIS A 454 0.48 -28.76 28.36
C HIS A 454 0.71 -30.28 28.24
N SER A 455 0.63 -30.82 27.02
CA SER A 455 0.81 -32.25 26.76
C SER A 455 2.26 -32.74 26.88
N VAL A 456 3.23 -31.82 26.83
CA VAL A 456 4.67 -32.07 26.82
C VAL A 456 5.32 -31.25 27.93
N SER A 457 6.46 -31.70 28.46
CA SER A 457 7.26 -30.97 29.44
C SER A 457 7.69 -29.60 28.92
N VAL A 458 7.69 -28.59 29.80
CA VAL A 458 8.03 -27.21 29.45
C VAL A 458 9.49 -26.94 29.79
N ARG A 459 10.31 -26.70 28.77
CA ARG A 459 11.77 -26.54 28.92
C ARG A 459 12.18 -25.12 29.29
N LYS A 460 11.53 -24.10 28.71
CA LYS A 460 11.82 -22.69 28.96
C LYS A 460 10.55 -21.85 28.95
N VAL A 461 10.52 -20.80 29.76
CA VAL A 461 9.43 -19.82 29.84
C VAL A 461 9.97 -18.40 29.71
N PHE A 462 9.23 -17.53 29.03
CA PHE A 462 9.57 -16.14 28.73
C PHE A 462 8.31 -15.29 28.87
N PRO A 463 8.02 -14.73 30.05
CA PRO A 463 6.89 -13.84 30.25
C PRO A 463 7.12 -12.46 29.60
N ASP A 464 6.04 -11.79 29.22
CA ASP A 464 6.10 -10.36 28.92
C ASP A 464 6.37 -9.55 30.22
N PRO A 465 6.82 -8.28 30.14
CA PRO A 465 7.20 -7.51 31.32
C PRO A 465 6.10 -7.41 32.39
N ASN A 466 4.83 -7.45 31.96
CA ASN A 466 3.66 -7.38 32.84
C ASN A 466 3.19 -8.77 33.35
N GLY A 467 3.75 -9.87 32.85
CA GLY A 467 3.30 -11.24 33.15
C GLY A 467 1.92 -11.60 32.61
N THR A 468 1.33 -10.77 31.75
CA THR A 468 -0.01 -10.99 31.17
C THR A 468 0.00 -11.95 29.98
N ARG A 469 1.17 -12.20 29.39
CA ARG A 469 1.40 -13.18 28.32
C ARG A 469 2.72 -13.88 28.60
N MET A 470 2.85 -15.10 28.10
CA MET A 470 4.08 -15.84 28.27
C MET A 470 4.32 -16.75 27.08
N ALA A 471 5.52 -16.67 26.52
CA ALA A 471 5.99 -17.61 25.51
C ALA A 471 6.75 -18.75 26.19
N PHE A 472 6.55 -19.98 25.76
CA PHE A 472 7.29 -21.13 26.25
C PHE A 472 7.76 -22.03 25.11
N ILE A 473 8.82 -22.78 25.38
CA ILE A 473 9.38 -23.78 24.48
C ILE A 473 9.22 -25.14 25.16
N ASP A 474 8.60 -26.08 24.46
CA ASP A 474 8.42 -27.44 24.96
C ASP A 474 9.68 -28.31 24.72
N ASP A 475 9.64 -29.56 25.15
CA ASP A 475 10.76 -30.51 24.97
C ASP A 475 10.92 -31.03 23.53
N LYS A 476 9.92 -30.82 22.67
CA LYS A 476 10.02 -31.06 21.23
C LYS A 476 10.68 -29.90 20.48
N SER A 477 11.03 -28.83 21.19
CA SER A 477 11.54 -27.57 20.65
C SER A 477 10.49 -26.80 19.83
N ASP A 478 9.20 -27.01 20.10
CA ASP A 478 8.10 -26.23 19.54
C ASP A 478 7.80 -25.02 20.44
N GLY A 479 7.43 -23.90 19.82
CA GLY A 479 7.20 -22.63 20.50
C GLY A 479 5.71 -22.29 20.61
N PHE A 480 5.29 -21.84 21.79
CA PHE A 480 3.90 -21.47 22.08
C PHE A 480 3.82 -20.14 22.84
N VAL A 481 2.71 -19.42 22.69
CA VAL A 481 2.34 -18.28 23.52
C VAL A 481 1.05 -18.60 24.27
N TYR A 482 1.13 -18.55 25.59
CA TYR A 482 0.00 -18.68 26.51
C TYR A 482 -0.53 -17.32 26.90
N TYR A 483 -1.86 -17.16 26.87
CA TYR A 483 -2.57 -16.00 27.37
C TYR A 483 -3.40 -16.40 28.61
N PRO A 484 -2.88 -16.19 29.84
CA PRO A 484 -3.51 -16.60 31.09
C PRO A 484 -4.93 -16.05 31.30
N VAL A 485 -5.24 -14.87 30.77
CA VAL A 485 -6.51 -14.17 31.03
C VAL A 485 -7.71 -14.92 30.46
N ASN A 486 -7.56 -15.61 29.33
CA ASN A 486 -8.64 -16.36 28.69
C ASN A 486 -8.32 -17.86 28.56
N ASP A 487 -7.25 -18.32 29.19
CA ASP A 487 -6.74 -19.69 29.17
C ASP A 487 -6.55 -20.27 27.76
N ARG A 488 -6.07 -19.45 26.81
CA ARG A 488 -5.79 -19.88 25.43
C ARG A 488 -4.29 -19.97 25.16
N VAL A 489 -3.91 -21.00 24.40
CA VAL A 489 -2.56 -21.17 23.85
C VAL A 489 -2.59 -21.00 22.33
N PHE A 490 -1.57 -20.34 21.81
CA PHE A 490 -1.34 -20.12 20.39
C PHE A 490 0.03 -20.69 20.02
N GLU A 491 0.07 -21.51 18.98
CA GLU A 491 1.31 -22.03 18.41
C GLU A 491 2.04 -20.95 17.61
N ILE A 492 3.36 -20.88 17.74
CA ILE A 492 4.19 -19.93 17.00
C ILE A 492 4.45 -20.51 15.60
N PRO A 493 4.00 -19.85 14.52
CA PRO A 493 4.21 -20.36 13.17
C PRO A 493 5.69 -20.33 12.77
N ASP A 494 6.13 -21.31 11.98
CA ASP A 494 7.50 -21.40 11.43
C ASP A 494 8.62 -21.36 12.49
N PHE A 495 8.37 -21.93 13.67
CA PHE A 495 9.33 -21.98 14.77
C PHE A 495 10.47 -22.97 14.48
N SER A 496 11.72 -22.49 14.45
CA SER A 496 12.90 -23.33 14.23
C SER A 496 13.31 -24.07 15.51
N PRO A 497 13.67 -25.37 15.45
CA PRO A 497 14.10 -26.13 16.63
C PRO A 497 15.47 -25.67 17.20
N THR A 498 16.18 -24.82 16.47
CA THR A 498 17.48 -24.26 16.88
C THR A 498 17.36 -23.03 17.79
N ILE A 499 16.15 -22.46 17.92
CA ILE A 499 15.91 -21.25 18.72
C ILE A 499 16.34 -21.45 20.17
N LYS A 500 17.17 -20.52 20.66
CA LYS A 500 17.74 -20.57 22.01
C LYS A 500 16.93 -19.81 23.04
N GLY A 501 16.25 -18.74 22.65
CA GLY A 501 15.47 -17.91 23.57
C GLY A 501 14.50 -16.95 22.88
N ILE A 502 13.67 -16.31 23.69
CA ILE A 502 12.66 -15.35 23.26
C ILE A 502 12.81 -14.06 24.09
N LEU A 503 12.71 -12.91 23.44
CA LEU A 503 12.69 -11.58 24.06
C LEU A 503 11.40 -10.85 23.69
N TRP A 504 10.72 -10.30 24.69
CA TRP A 504 9.56 -9.43 24.48
C TRP A 504 9.99 -7.98 24.26
N GLU A 505 9.20 -7.24 23.50
CA GLU A 505 9.39 -5.80 23.29
C GLU A 505 9.04 -5.01 24.56
N ASN A 506 9.97 -4.18 25.02
CA ASN A 506 9.80 -3.36 26.22
C ASN A 506 9.17 -1.99 25.93
N TRP A 507 9.03 -1.61 24.66
CA TRP A 507 8.37 -0.38 24.26
C TRP A 507 6.86 -0.40 24.56
N PRO A 508 6.31 0.58 25.33
CA PRO A 508 4.91 0.55 25.77
C PRO A 508 3.84 0.58 24.67
N MET A 509 4.17 1.03 23.46
CA MET A 509 3.21 1.08 22.35
C MET A 509 3.06 -0.27 21.63
N ASP A 510 4.09 -1.12 21.66
CA ASP A 510 4.18 -2.37 20.88
C ASP A 510 4.01 -3.60 21.77
N LYS A 511 3.00 -3.57 22.63
CA LYS A 511 2.82 -4.61 23.65
C LYS A 511 2.67 -6.03 23.08
N GLY A 512 2.48 -6.28 21.78
CA GLY A 512 2.33 -7.62 21.20
C GLY A 512 3.57 -8.18 20.49
N VAL A 513 4.66 -7.43 20.40
CA VAL A 513 5.83 -7.82 19.60
C VAL A 513 6.82 -8.60 20.46
N PHE A 514 7.35 -9.69 19.92
CA PHE A 514 8.43 -10.44 20.52
C PHE A 514 9.33 -11.03 19.45
N VAL A 515 10.49 -11.48 19.89
CA VAL A 515 11.56 -11.92 19.01
C VAL A 515 12.09 -13.26 19.51
N ALA A 516 12.17 -14.25 18.62
CA ALA A 516 12.83 -15.52 18.89
C ALA A 516 14.18 -15.55 18.19
N PHE A 517 15.24 -15.92 18.90
CA PHE A 517 16.61 -15.83 18.38
C PHE A 517 17.35 -17.16 18.43
N ASP A 518 18.23 -17.32 17.45
CA ASP A 518 19.21 -18.38 17.29
C ASP A 518 20.63 -17.77 17.33
N ASP A 519 21.67 -18.55 17.03
CA ASP A 519 23.07 -18.09 17.01
C ASP A 519 23.39 -17.11 15.88
N ASP A 520 22.66 -17.17 14.77
CA ASP A 520 22.90 -16.38 13.55
C ASP A 520 21.68 -15.56 13.10
N LYS A 521 20.47 -15.86 13.60
CA LYS A 521 19.22 -15.26 13.13
C LYS A 521 18.26 -14.91 14.24
N VAL A 522 17.45 -13.90 13.95
CA VAL A 522 16.46 -13.33 14.85
C VAL A 522 15.14 -13.19 14.10
N TYR A 523 14.11 -13.87 14.58
CA TYR A 523 12.76 -13.89 14.01
C TYR A 523 11.84 -12.97 14.81
N THR A 524 11.23 -11.99 14.16
CA THR A 524 10.26 -11.08 14.78
C THR A 524 8.86 -11.62 14.61
N TYR A 525 8.15 -11.80 15.71
CA TYR A 525 6.76 -12.23 15.78
C TYR A 525 5.87 -11.13 16.35
N VAL A 526 4.62 -11.11 15.91
CA VAL A 526 3.61 -10.18 16.41
C VAL A 526 2.38 -10.96 16.85
N PHE A 527 2.02 -10.80 18.11
CA PHE A 527 0.75 -11.27 18.66
C PHE A 527 -0.33 -10.22 18.45
N HIS A 528 -1.21 -10.46 17.49
CA HIS A 528 -2.40 -9.64 17.31
C HIS A 528 -3.50 -10.12 18.23
N LYS A 529 -3.83 -9.30 19.23
CA LYS A 529 -4.90 -9.58 20.20
C LYS A 529 -6.28 -9.51 19.54
N ASP A 530 -6.57 -8.38 18.91
CA ASP A 530 -7.89 -8.05 18.38
C ASP A 530 -7.81 -7.97 16.85
N THR A 531 -8.38 -8.95 16.15
CA THR A 531 -8.55 -8.94 14.69
C THR A 531 -9.92 -9.48 14.32
N ILE A 532 -10.34 -9.24 13.08
CA ILE A 532 -11.60 -9.80 12.54
C ILE A 532 -11.64 -11.35 12.70
N GLN A 533 -10.49 -12.02 12.59
CA GLN A 533 -10.38 -13.49 12.71
C GLN A 533 -10.10 -13.98 14.14
N GLY A 534 -10.04 -13.07 15.13
CA GLY A 534 -9.61 -13.36 16.49
C GLY A 534 -8.10 -13.23 16.71
N SER A 535 -7.62 -13.66 17.87
CA SER A 535 -6.21 -13.51 18.23
C SER A 535 -5.32 -14.49 17.45
N ARG A 536 -4.18 -14.02 16.92
CA ARG A 536 -3.23 -14.85 16.16
C ARG A 536 -1.80 -14.33 16.28
N ILE A 537 -0.84 -15.23 16.05
CA ILE A 537 0.58 -14.90 15.94
C ILE A 537 0.95 -14.90 14.46
N ILE A 538 1.70 -13.88 14.04
CA ILE A 538 2.27 -13.82 12.69
C ILE A 538 3.78 -13.65 12.75
N LEU A 539 4.49 -14.26 11.80
CA LEU A 539 5.91 -13.99 11.55
C LEU A 539 6.04 -12.71 10.71
N ALA A 540 6.64 -11.67 11.27
CA ALA A 540 6.83 -10.38 10.58
C ALA A 540 8.12 -10.35 9.73
N GLY A 541 9.16 -11.09 10.13
CA GLY A 541 10.40 -11.18 9.35
C GLY A 541 11.61 -11.70 10.14
N GLY A 542 12.71 -11.93 9.42
CA GLY A 542 13.99 -12.36 9.98
C GLY A 542 15.09 -11.30 9.83
N THR A 543 15.97 -11.21 10.82
CA THR A 543 17.18 -10.37 10.82
C THR A 543 18.39 -11.26 11.10
N GLU A 544 19.45 -11.11 10.30
CA GLU A 544 20.72 -11.80 10.55
C GLU A 544 21.50 -11.07 11.64
N VAL A 545 22.02 -11.83 12.60
CA VAL A 545 22.83 -11.31 13.70
C VAL A 545 24.26 -11.82 13.52
N PRO A 546 25.28 -10.97 13.76
CA PRO A 546 26.66 -11.40 13.71
C PRO A 546 26.92 -12.60 14.64
N TYR A 547 27.70 -13.56 14.16
CA TYR A 547 28.00 -14.77 14.89
C TYR A 547 28.47 -14.48 16.32
N SER A 548 27.97 -15.24 17.28
CA SER A 548 28.31 -15.16 18.72
C SER A 548 27.90 -13.88 19.46
N HIS A 549 27.03 -13.05 18.88
CA HIS A 549 26.37 -11.96 19.61
C HIS A 549 25.15 -12.50 20.36
N LYS A 550 25.06 -12.27 21.68
CA LYS A 550 23.90 -12.68 22.48
C LYS A 550 22.92 -11.51 22.62
N PRO A 551 21.66 -11.64 22.17
CA PRO A 551 20.63 -10.63 22.41
C PRO A 551 20.28 -10.52 23.90
N LEU A 552 20.17 -9.29 24.41
CA LEU A 552 19.82 -9.00 25.81
C LEU A 552 18.52 -8.21 25.94
N LEU A 553 18.39 -7.12 25.20
CA LEU A 553 17.26 -6.19 25.31
C LEU A 553 16.71 -5.88 23.92
N LEU A 554 15.38 -5.87 23.82
CA LEU A 554 14.64 -5.36 22.66
C LEU A 554 13.86 -4.11 23.09
N TYR A 555 14.17 -2.98 22.45
CA TYR A 555 13.48 -1.72 22.69
C TYR A 555 13.21 -0.96 21.39
N ASN A 556 11.93 -0.74 21.06
CA ASN A 556 11.47 -0.05 19.86
C ASN A 556 12.15 -0.58 18.58
N GLY A 557 12.28 -1.90 18.45
CA GLY A 557 12.95 -2.55 17.32
C GLY A 557 14.47 -2.47 17.28
N GLU A 558 15.11 -1.88 18.30
CA GLU A 558 16.55 -1.92 18.53
C GLU A 558 16.89 -3.10 19.43
N LEU A 559 17.73 -4.00 18.93
CA LEU A 559 18.19 -5.17 19.65
C LEU A 559 19.59 -4.91 20.19
N THR A 560 19.72 -4.73 21.50
CA THR A 560 21.02 -4.62 22.17
C THR A 560 21.58 -6.01 22.42
N CYS A 561 22.73 -6.29 21.84
CA CYS A 561 23.43 -7.57 21.97
C CYS A 561 24.76 -7.39 22.70
N GLN A 562 25.16 -8.39 23.50
CA GLN A 562 26.51 -8.48 24.05
C GLN A 562 27.44 -9.16 23.04
N THR A 563 28.58 -8.54 22.78
CA THR A 563 29.63 -9.09 21.93
C THR A 563 30.55 -10.00 22.74
N PRO A 564 31.27 -10.93 22.09
CA PRO A 564 32.30 -11.76 22.76
C PRO A 564 33.46 -10.96 23.37
N SER A 565 33.59 -9.68 22.99
CA SER A 565 34.58 -8.74 23.53
C SER A 565 34.13 -8.03 24.81
N GLY A 566 32.95 -8.37 25.35
CA GLY A 566 32.40 -7.77 26.57
C GLY A 566 31.81 -6.37 26.37
N LYS A 567 31.59 -5.94 25.12
CA LYS A 567 30.91 -4.68 24.78
C LYS A 567 29.46 -4.94 24.38
N THR A 568 28.65 -3.89 24.40
CA THR A 568 27.31 -3.92 23.81
C THR A 568 27.34 -3.38 22.40
N ASN A 569 26.53 -3.96 21.52
CA ASN A 569 26.29 -3.48 20.17
C ASN A 569 24.78 -3.48 19.91
N SER A 570 24.28 -2.38 19.33
CA SER A 570 22.87 -2.25 18.96
C SER A 570 22.66 -2.60 17.49
N ILE A 571 21.67 -3.43 17.21
CA ILE A 571 21.28 -3.84 15.86
C ILE A 571 19.81 -3.50 15.67
N TYR A 572 19.48 -2.72 14.64
CA TYR A 572 18.09 -2.50 14.27
C TYR A 572 17.53 -3.70 13.51
N LEU A 573 16.37 -4.18 13.93
CA LEU A 573 15.67 -5.26 13.24
C LEU A 573 15.31 -4.85 11.81
N SER A 574 15.40 -5.80 10.87
CA SER A 574 15.04 -5.60 9.46
C SER A 574 13.57 -5.18 9.29
N THR A 575 12.72 -5.55 10.25
CA THR A 575 11.30 -5.21 10.35
C THR A 575 11.05 -3.76 10.79
N HIS A 576 12.01 -3.12 11.45
CA HIS A 576 11.89 -1.78 12.04
C HIS A 576 12.67 -0.69 11.28
N ARG A 577 13.05 -0.97 10.03
CA ARG A 577 13.83 -0.04 9.17
C ARG A 577 13.15 1.32 8.95
N PHE A 578 11.83 1.40 9.15
CA PHE A 578 11.04 2.64 9.04
C PHE A 578 11.34 3.68 10.13
N LEU A 579 12.03 3.30 11.20
CA LEU A 579 12.51 4.25 12.21
C LEU A 579 13.66 5.13 11.70
N GLY A 580 14.30 4.75 10.58
CA GLY A 580 15.26 5.60 9.88
C GLY A 580 14.60 6.79 9.19
N ASN A 581 15.41 7.70 8.63
CA ASN A 581 14.91 8.84 7.89
C ASN A 581 14.23 8.39 6.58
N LEU A 582 12.88 8.37 6.57
CA LEU A 582 12.05 7.86 5.47
C LEU A 582 12.32 8.52 4.11
N LYS A 583 12.90 9.73 4.09
CA LYS A 583 13.19 10.48 2.85
C LYS A 583 14.36 9.94 2.05
N ASP A 584 15.20 9.11 2.65
CA ASP A 584 16.42 8.61 2.02
C ASP A 584 16.16 7.34 1.17
N PHE A 585 14.94 6.78 1.24
CA PHE A 585 14.58 5.53 0.59
C PHE A 585 13.78 5.73 -0.71
N GLY A 586 14.01 4.85 -1.69
CA GLY A 586 13.23 4.79 -2.93
C GLY A 586 11.82 4.23 -2.71
N PRO A 587 10.90 4.40 -3.70
CA PRO A 587 9.50 4.03 -3.57
C PRO A 587 9.25 2.53 -3.34
N ASP A 588 10.06 1.65 -3.93
CA ASP A 588 9.91 0.19 -3.74
C ASP A 588 10.25 -0.25 -2.33
N MET A 589 11.30 0.34 -1.74
CA MET A 589 11.68 0.09 -0.35
C MET A 589 10.62 0.62 0.61
N LEU A 590 10.07 1.81 0.33
CA LEU A 590 8.97 2.38 1.11
C LEU A 590 7.71 1.49 1.09
N ARG A 591 7.41 0.83 -0.02
CA ARG A 591 6.30 -0.15 -0.08
C ARG A 591 6.56 -1.38 0.77
N GLN A 592 7.78 -1.91 0.78
CA GLN A 592 8.15 -3.00 1.69
C GLN A 592 8.03 -2.55 3.15
N MET A 593 8.51 -1.35 3.48
CA MET A 593 8.40 -0.77 4.81
C MET A 593 6.95 -0.54 5.22
N LEU A 594 6.07 -0.16 4.28
CA LEU A 594 4.63 -0.07 4.53
C LEU A 594 4.07 -1.44 4.94
N THR A 595 4.39 -2.52 4.22
CA THR A 595 3.91 -3.85 4.63
C THR A 595 4.39 -4.25 6.02
N GLN A 596 5.62 -3.89 6.39
CA GLN A 596 6.18 -4.16 7.72
C GLN A 596 5.49 -3.34 8.82
N THR A 597 5.27 -2.04 8.62
CA THR A 597 4.58 -1.19 9.61
C THR A 597 3.12 -1.61 9.82
N LEU A 598 2.44 -2.03 8.74
CA LEU A 598 1.09 -2.57 8.83
C LEU A 598 1.05 -3.86 9.66
N MET A 599 2.02 -4.77 9.47
CA MET A 599 2.13 -5.99 10.29
C MET A 599 2.46 -5.70 11.76
N LEU A 600 3.22 -4.64 12.05
CA LEU A 600 3.55 -4.24 13.42
C LEU A 600 2.46 -3.40 14.10
N LYS A 601 1.32 -3.14 13.44
CA LYS A 601 0.25 -2.25 13.94
C LYS A 601 0.71 -0.78 14.13
N ARG A 602 1.77 -0.36 13.44
CA ARG A 602 2.32 1.01 13.50
C ARG A 602 1.67 1.92 12.48
N PHE A 603 0.39 2.24 12.71
CA PHE A 603 -0.43 2.99 11.75
C PHE A 603 -0.01 4.44 11.57
N SER A 604 0.57 5.07 12.60
CA SER A 604 1.14 6.43 12.53
C SER A 604 2.26 6.51 11.51
N GLU A 605 3.23 5.60 11.58
CA GLU A 605 4.37 5.54 10.68
C GLU A 605 3.93 5.11 9.28
N ALA A 606 2.97 4.18 9.18
CA ALA A 606 2.37 3.79 7.91
C ALA A 606 1.67 4.98 7.21
N TRP A 607 1.03 5.87 7.96
CA TRP A 607 0.44 7.10 7.41
C TRP A 607 1.49 8.02 6.81
N GLU A 608 2.64 8.21 7.48
CA GLU A 608 3.75 9.01 6.96
C GLU A 608 4.30 8.42 5.66
N ILE A 609 4.48 7.10 5.61
CA ILE A 609 4.93 6.39 4.40
C ILE A 609 3.91 6.56 3.25
N CYS A 610 2.62 6.37 3.51
CA CYS A 610 1.56 6.60 2.53
C CYS A 610 1.52 8.05 2.03
N SER A 611 1.76 9.01 2.92
CA SER A 611 1.82 10.44 2.59
C SER A 611 3.03 10.78 1.70
N LEU A 612 4.17 10.09 1.91
CA LEU A 612 5.37 10.25 1.08
C LEU A 612 5.20 9.60 -0.30
N LEU A 613 4.59 8.42 -0.38
CA LEU A 613 4.32 7.70 -1.63
C LEU A 613 3.22 8.38 -2.46
N ASN A 614 2.21 8.96 -1.79
CA ASN A 614 1.05 9.63 -2.38
C ASN A 614 0.34 8.79 -3.46
N ASP A 615 0.22 7.48 -3.21
CA ASP A 615 -0.42 6.50 -4.08
C ASP A 615 -1.73 6.00 -3.45
N GLN A 616 -2.81 5.97 -4.22
CA GLN A 616 -4.13 5.52 -3.76
C GLN A 616 -4.12 4.04 -3.33
N SER A 617 -3.27 3.22 -3.96
CA SER A 617 -3.14 1.80 -3.61
C SER A 617 -2.67 1.61 -2.16
N CYS A 618 -1.64 2.37 -1.76
CA CYS A 618 -1.06 2.33 -0.41
C CYS A 618 -2.06 2.82 0.65
N TRP A 619 -2.83 3.87 0.35
CA TRP A 619 -3.91 4.33 1.24
C TRP A 619 -4.99 3.27 1.43
N ASN A 620 -5.35 2.54 0.37
CA ASN A 620 -6.32 1.43 0.46
C ASN A 620 -5.77 0.25 1.26
N GLU A 621 -4.48 -0.08 1.14
CA GLU A 621 -3.83 -1.13 1.95
C GLU A 621 -3.82 -0.77 3.44
N LEU A 622 -3.42 0.47 3.78
CA LEU A 622 -3.48 0.99 5.14
C LEU A 622 -4.91 0.93 5.70
N ALA A 623 -5.91 1.34 4.90
CA ALA A 623 -7.30 1.31 5.32
C ALA A 623 -7.79 -0.12 5.61
N LYS A 624 -7.49 -1.08 4.73
CA LYS A 624 -7.83 -2.49 4.92
C LYS A 624 -7.16 -3.09 6.15
N ALA A 625 -5.90 -2.75 6.40
CA ALA A 625 -5.19 -3.19 7.61
C ALA A 625 -5.84 -2.64 8.88
N CYS A 626 -6.25 -1.37 8.88
CA CYS A 626 -6.99 -0.79 10.01
C CYS A 626 -8.31 -1.53 10.27
N LEU A 627 -9.07 -1.86 9.23
CA LEU A 627 -10.29 -2.68 9.37
C LEU A 627 -9.99 -4.07 9.92
N HIS A 628 -8.93 -4.73 9.42
CA HIS A 628 -8.51 -6.05 9.89
C HIS A 628 -8.16 -6.07 11.39
N HIS A 629 -7.53 -5.00 11.89
CA HIS A 629 -7.17 -4.82 13.30
C HIS A 629 -8.27 -4.12 14.13
N MET A 630 -9.46 -3.92 13.55
CA MET A 630 -10.61 -3.27 14.18
C MET A 630 -10.35 -1.85 14.70
N GLU A 631 -9.37 -1.15 14.12
CA GLU A 631 -9.07 0.26 14.40
C GLU A 631 -9.98 1.19 13.58
N VAL A 632 -11.25 1.23 13.95
CA VAL A 632 -12.30 1.95 13.22
C VAL A 632 -12.01 3.46 13.12
N ASP A 633 -11.56 4.08 14.21
CA ASP A 633 -11.26 5.51 14.26
C ASP A 633 -10.13 5.90 13.29
N PHE A 634 -9.09 5.07 13.21
CA PHE A 634 -7.98 5.32 12.29
C PHE A 634 -8.42 5.04 10.84
N ALA A 635 -9.20 3.98 10.60
CA ALA A 635 -9.77 3.69 9.29
C ALA A 635 -10.63 4.84 8.75
N ILE A 636 -11.47 5.46 9.59
CA ILE A 636 -12.28 6.65 9.23
C ILE A 636 -11.36 7.80 8.77
N ARG A 637 -10.27 8.07 9.50
CA ARG A 637 -9.30 9.12 9.13
C ARG A 637 -8.65 8.82 7.78
N VAL A 638 -8.27 7.56 7.55
CA VAL A 638 -7.64 7.13 6.29
C VAL A 638 -8.60 7.28 5.11
N TYR A 639 -9.84 6.78 5.23
CA TYR A 639 -10.83 6.88 4.15
C TYR A 639 -11.28 8.32 3.87
N ARG A 640 -11.23 9.20 4.87
CA ARG A 640 -11.48 10.64 4.70
C ARG A 640 -10.38 11.29 3.86
N THR A 641 -9.12 10.96 4.11
CA THR A 641 -7.98 11.43 3.30
C THR A 641 -8.01 10.83 1.88
N SER A 642 -8.41 9.56 1.76
CA SER A 642 -8.49 8.87 0.47
C SER A 642 -9.71 9.29 -0.38
N GLY A 643 -10.62 10.12 0.14
CA GLY A 643 -11.81 10.60 -0.54
C GLY A 643 -12.98 9.61 -0.64
N ASN A 644 -12.99 8.51 0.12
CA ASN A 644 -14.06 7.52 0.09
C ASN A 644 -15.18 7.84 1.09
N ALA A 645 -16.06 8.77 0.73
CA ALA A 645 -17.16 9.23 1.59
C ALA A 645 -18.13 8.09 1.98
N GLY A 646 -18.42 7.15 1.08
CA GLY A 646 -19.33 6.04 1.36
C GLY A 646 -18.85 5.14 2.50
N MET A 647 -17.54 4.84 2.51
CA MET A 647 -16.94 4.04 3.58
C MET A 647 -16.89 4.80 4.90
N VAL A 648 -16.62 6.10 4.87
CA VAL A 648 -16.65 6.95 6.08
C VAL A 648 -18.03 6.92 6.74
N MET A 649 -19.10 7.13 5.96
CA MET A 649 -20.47 7.10 6.50
C MET A 649 -20.84 5.72 7.07
N SER A 650 -20.35 4.65 6.45
CA SER A 650 -20.61 3.27 6.91
C SER A 650 -19.85 2.94 8.20
N LEU A 651 -18.57 3.35 8.32
CA LEU A 651 -17.81 3.16 9.57
C LEU A 651 -18.33 4.02 10.72
N GLU A 652 -18.80 5.24 10.43
CA GLU A 652 -19.39 6.11 11.44
C GLU A 652 -20.65 5.49 12.07
N GLN A 653 -21.41 4.68 11.33
CA GLN A 653 -22.56 3.93 11.88
C GLN A 653 -22.14 2.80 12.84
N VAL A 654 -20.96 2.22 12.63
CA VAL A 654 -20.49 1.01 13.34
C VAL A 654 -19.58 1.37 14.53
N LYS A 655 -19.02 2.58 14.57
CA LYS A 655 -18.08 3.05 15.61
C LYS A 655 -18.58 2.87 17.06
N GLY A 656 -19.90 2.87 17.30
CA GLY A 656 -20.48 2.75 18.65
C GLY A 656 -20.77 1.32 19.11
N ILE A 657 -20.42 0.29 18.34
CA ILE A 657 -20.72 -1.10 18.67
C ILE A 657 -19.67 -1.67 19.64
N GLU A 658 -20.10 -2.06 20.84
CA GLU A 658 -19.24 -2.68 21.86
C GLU A 658 -19.09 -4.20 21.69
N ASP A 659 -20.07 -4.87 21.07
CA ASP A 659 -20.01 -6.31 20.80
C ASP A 659 -18.94 -6.60 19.74
N HIS A 660 -17.85 -7.22 20.18
CA HIS A 660 -16.69 -7.58 19.36
C HIS A 660 -17.07 -8.41 18.13
N ASN A 661 -17.95 -9.40 18.26
CA ASN A 661 -18.32 -10.28 17.15
C ASN A 661 -19.21 -9.56 16.14
N LEU A 662 -20.11 -8.69 16.61
CA LEU A 662 -20.97 -7.88 15.75
C LEU A 662 -20.13 -6.85 14.97
N LEU A 663 -19.22 -6.16 15.66
CA LEU A 663 -18.27 -5.21 15.06
C LEU A 663 -17.39 -5.92 14.03
N ALA A 664 -16.78 -7.04 14.41
CA ALA A 664 -15.95 -7.84 13.50
C ALA A 664 -16.76 -8.34 12.29
N GLY A 665 -18.03 -8.71 12.45
CA GLY A 665 -18.93 -9.09 11.36
C GLY A 665 -19.15 -7.96 10.35
N HIS A 666 -19.42 -6.74 10.83
CA HIS A 666 -19.54 -5.55 9.96
C HIS A 666 -18.23 -5.22 9.25
N LEU A 667 -17.09 -5.30 9.95
CA LEU A 667 -15.78 -5.05 9.36
C LEU A 667 -15.39 -6.12 8.33
N ALA A 668 -15.71 -7.39 8.57
CA ALA A 668 -15.54 -8.49 7.61
C ALA A 668 -16.38 -8.28 6.35
N MET A 669 -17.60 -7.77 6.50
CA MET A 669 -18.45 -7.41 5.38
C MET A 669 -17.80 -6.30 4.53
N PHE A 670 -17.18 -5.30 5.16
CA PHE A 670 -16.47 -4.22 4.44
C PHE A 670 -15.18 -4.69 3.75
N THR A 671 -14.54 -5.76 4.22
CA THR A 671 -13.39 -6.39 3.56
C THR A 671 -13.78 -7.41 2.49
N ASN A 672 -15.09 -7.61 2.24
CA ASN A 672 -15.69 -8.59 1.34
C ASN A 672 -15.52 -10.07 1.77
N ASP A 673 -15.20 -10.34 3.05
CA ASP A 673 -15.19 -11.71 3.57
C ASP A 673 -16.55 -12.09 4.15
N PHE A 674 -17.49 -12.38 3.27
CA PHE A 674 -18.90 -12.62 3.64
C PHE A 674 -19.13 -13.94 4.38
N ASN A 675 -18.22 -14.92 4.28
CA ASN A 675 -18.36 -16.17 5.02
C ASN A 675 -17.95 -15.96 6.48
N LEU A 676 -16.78 -15.33 6.70
CA LEU A 676 -16.35 -14.94 8.03
C LEU A 676 -17.36 -13.99 8.69
N ALA A 677 -17.87 -13.00 7.93
CA ALA A 677 -18.92 -12.10 8.43
C ALA A 677 -20.16 -12.86 8.90
N GLN A 678 -20.61 -13.87 8.15
CA GLN A 678 -21.76 -14.69 8.53
C GLN A 678 -21.51 -15.42 9.85
N ASP A 679 -20.36 -16.08 10.00
CA ASP A 679 -20.03 -16.85 11.20
C ASP A 679 -19.92 -15.94 12.43
N LEU A 680 -19.32 -14.75 12.25
CA LEU A 680 -19.21 -13.72 13.29
C LEU A 680 -20.58 -13.16 13.68
N TYR A 681 -21.46 -12.84 12.73
CA TYR A 681 -22.81 -12.39 13.03
C TYR A 681 -23.61 -13.47 13.77
N LEU A 682 -23.49 -14.74 13.37
CA LEU A 682 -24.16 -15.85 14.07
C LEU A 682 -23.65 -16.04 15.50
N ALA A 683 -22.37 -15.75 15.75
CA ALA A 683 -21.76 -15.75 17.09
C ALA A 683 -21.96 -14.44 17.89
N SER A 684 -22.65 -13.45 17.31
CA SER A 684 -22.87 -12.13 17.91
C SER A 684 -24.24 -12.04 18.60
N SER A 685 -24.48 -10.92 19.27
CA SER A 685 -25.79 -10.56 19.84
C SER A 685 -26.92 -10.44 18.80
N CYS A 686 -26.61 -10.22 17.52
CA CYS A 686 -27.57 -9.93 16.46
C CYS A 686 -27.39 -10.86 15.22
N PRO A 687 -27.79 -12.14 15.30
CA PRO A 687 -27.62 -13.11 14.20
C PRO A 687 -28.45 -12.80 12.95
N ILE A 688 -29.49 -11.96 13.06
CA ILE A 688 -30.34 -11.53 11.93
C ILE A 688 -29.54 -10.73 10.89
N ALA A 689 -28.48 -10.02 11.30
CA ALA A 689 -27.60 -9.29 10.39
C ALA A 689 -26.96 -10.21 9.32
N ALA A 690 -26.72 -11.49 9.64
CA ALA A 690 -26.24 -12.48 8.68
C ALA A 690 -27.25 -12.72 7.56
N LEU A 691 -28.54 -12.79 7.90
CA LEU A 691 -29.63 -12.99 6.94
C LEU A 691 -29.78 -11.77 6.03
N GLU A 692 -29.79 -10.57 6.61
CA GLU A 692 -29.90 -9.31 5.87
C GLU A 692 -28.74 -9.16 4.88
N MET A 693 -27.49 -9.38 5.34
CA MET A 693 -26.32 -9.37 4.48
C MET A 693 -26.46 -10.35 3.30
N ARG A 694 -26.88 -11.59 3.55
CA ARG A 694 -27.02 -12.60 2.47
C ARG A 694 -28.15 -12.26 1.49
N LYS A 695 -29.23 -11.65 1.97
CA LYS A 695 -30.32 -11.13 1.15
C LYS A 695 -29.84 -9.98 0.25
N ASP A 696 -29.12 -9.01 0.82
CA ASP A 696 -28.61 -7.85 0.07
C ASP A 696 -27.57 -8.24 -0.99
N LEU A 697 -26.78 -9.29 -0.72
CA LEU A 697 -25.87 -9.91 -1.69
C LEU A 697 -26.58 -10.80 -2.74
N GLN A 698 -27.90 -10.96 -2.66
CA GLN A 698 -28.70 -11.83 -3.53
C GLN A 698 -28.28 -13.32 -3.46
N HIS A 699 -27.71 -13.77 -2.33
CA HIS A 699 -27.38 -15.16 -2.07
C HIS A 699 -28.61 -15.92 -1.53
N TRP A 700 -29.65 -16.04 -2.36
CA TRP A 700 -30.99 -16.49 -1.95
C TRP A 700 -31.02 -17.87 -1.26
N ASP A 701 -30.25 -18.85 -1.75
CA ASP A 701 -30.23 -20.19 -1.14
C ASP A 701 -29.71 -20.17 0.31
N LYS A 702 -28.60 -19.46 0.54
CA LYS A 702 -28.04 -19.27 1.90
C LYS A 702 -28.97 -18.43 2.76
N ALA A 703 -29.58 -17.38 2.20
CA ALA A 703 -30.55 -16.54 2.91
C ALA A 703 -31.78 -17.36 3.34
N LEU A 704 -32.33 -18.22 2.47
CA LEU A 704 -33.46 -19.09 2.80
C LEU A 704 -33.10 -20.15 3.85
N GLN A 705 -31.87 -20.69 3.83
CA GLN A 705 -31.38 -21.59 4.88
C GLN A 705 -31.29 -20.89 6.23
N LEU A 706 -30.73 -19.69 6.27
CA LEU A 706 -30.65 -18.87 7.48
C LEU A 706 -32.03 -18.44 7.98
N ALA A 707 -32.93 -18.02 7.09
CA ALA A 707 -34.29 -17.59 7.43
C ALA A 707 -35.11 -18.73 8.08
N LYS A 708 -34.94 -19.98 7.64
CA LYS A 708 -35.61 -21.14 8.28
C LYS A 708 -35.30 -21.28 9.76
N HIS A 709 -34.10 -20.92 10.19
CA HIS A 709 -33.67 -21.05 11.59
C HIS A 709 -33.84 -19.75 12.38
N LEU A 710 -33.64 -18.59 11.74
CA LEU A 710 -33.59 -17.28 12.41
C LEU A 710 -34.90 -16.49 12.32
N ALA A 711 -35.53 -16.45 11.14
CA ALA A 711 -36.71 -15.62 10.86
C ALA A 711 -37.64 -16.26 9.81
N PRO A 712 -38.45 -17.27 10.19
CA PRO A 712 -39.30 -18.00 9.26
C PRO A 712 -40.38 -17.14 8.57
N ASP A 713 -40.76 -16.04 9.22
CA ASP A 713 -41.69 -15.01 8.73
C ASP A 713 -41.14 -14.23 7.52
N GLN A 714 -39.81 -14.16 7.36
CA GLN A 714 -39.19 -13.51 6.20
C GLN A 714 -39.13 -14.38 4.94
N ILE A 715 -39.33 -15.70 5.06
CA ILE A 715 -39.23 -16.66 3.95
C ILE A 715 -40.13 -16.29 2.75
N PRO A 716 -41.40 -15.89 2.94
CA PRO A 716 -42.27 -15.55 1.81
C PRO A 716 -41.78 -14.32 1.02
N PHE A 717 -41.20 -13.34 1.71
CA PHE A 717 -40.66 -12.12 1.09
C PHE A 717 -39.38 -12.42 0.29
N ILE A 718 -38.45 -13.18 0.89
CA ILE A 718 -37.22 -13.63 0.24
C ILE A 718 -37.53 -14.51 -0.97
N SER A 719 -38.52 -15.41 -0.84
CA SER A 719 -38.93 -16.30 -1.94
C SER A 719 -39.51 -15.53 -3.13
N LYS A 720 -40.24 -14.44 -2.90
CA LYS A 720 -40.72 -13.56 -3.98
C LYS A 720 -39.56 -12.91 -4.72
N GLU A 721 -38.62 -12.29 -4.02
CA GLU A 721 -37.48 -11.60 -4.66
C GLU A 721 -36.61 -12.58 -5.45
N TYR A 722 -36.38 -13.78 -4.88
CA TYR A 722 -35.69 -14.85 -5.58
C TYR A 722 -36.44 -15.30 -6.85
N ALA A 723 -37.78 -15.43 -6.78
CA ALA A 723 -38.60 -15.80 -7.94
C ALA A 723 -38.52 -14.77 -9.07
N VAL A 724 -38.49 -13.47 -8.76
CA VAL A 724 -38.33 -12.39 -9.74
C VAL A 724 -36.97 -12.50 -10.45
N GLN A 725 -35.90 -12.81 -9.72
CA GLN A 725 -34.58 -13.00 -10.33
C GLN A 725 -34.52 -14.25 -11.21
N LEU A 726 -35.10 -15.38 -10.75
CA LEU A 726 -35.18 -16.60 -11.56
C LEU A 726 -35.99 -16.38 -12.84
N GLU A 727 -37.08 -15.62 -12.76
CA GLU A 727 -37.87 -15.21 -13.93
C GLU A 727 -37.02 -14.41 -14.92
N PHE A 728 -36.20 -13.47 -14.45
CA PHE A 728 -35.29 -12.69 -15.29
C PHE A 728 -34.22 -13.57 -15.97
N MET A 729 -33.68 -14.56 -15.26
CA MET A 729 -32.71 -15.52 -15.80
C MET A 729 -33.36 -16.57 -16.74
N GLY A 730 -34.69 -16.67 -16.76
CA GLY A 730 -35.43 -17.58 -17.62
C GLY A 730 -35.70 -18.97 -17.02
N ASP A 731 -35.39 -19.20 -15.74
CA ASP A 731 -35.72 -20.45 -15.03
C ASP A 731 -37.15 -20.40 -14.47
N TYR A 732 -38.12 -20.65 -15.35
CA TYR A 732 -39.53 -20.53 -15.03
C TYR A 732 -40.06 -21.61 -14.09
N VAL A 733 -39.41 -22.78 -14.02
CA VAL A 733 -39.84 -23.90 -13.17
C VAL A 733 -39.60 -23.56 -11.71
N ASN A 734 -38.38 -23.15 -11.39
CA ASN A 734 -38.02 -22.79 -10.03
C ASN A 734 -38.68 -21.45 -9.63
N ALA A 735 -38.80 -20.49 -10.56
CA ALA A 735 -39.53 -19.25 -10.30
C ALA A 735 -40.99 -19.50 -9.88
N LEU A 736 -41.69 -20.41 -10.55
CA LEU A 736 -43.07 -20.78 -10.18
C LEU A 736 -43.13 -21.36 -8.76
N ALA A 737 -42.24 -22.30 -8.43
CA ALA A 737 -42.19 -22.91 -7.11
C ALA A 737 -41.91 -21.88 -6.00
N HIS A 738 -41.07 -20.88 -6.28
CA HIS A 738 -40.76 -19.81 -5.32
C HIS A 738 -41.86 -18.76 -5.21
N TYR A 739 -42.56 -18.41 -6.29
CA TYR A 739 -43.76 -17.55 -6.20
C TYR A 739 -44.88 -18.22 -5.41
N GLU A 740 -45.08 -19.53 -5.54
CA GLU A 740 -46.06 -20.28 -4.74
C GLU A 740 -45.68 -20.31 -3.25
N LYS A 741 -44.38 -20.49 -2.93
CA LYS A 741 -43.85 -20.38 -1.56
C LYS A 741 -43.89 -18.95 -1.00
N GLY A 742 -43.96 -17.94 -1.87
CA GLY A 742 -44.03 -16.53 -1.51
C GLY A 742 -45.39 -16.06 -0.99
N ILE A 743 -46.43 -16.89 -1.11
CA ILE A 743 -47.80 -16.55 -0.67
C ILE A 743 -47.90 -16.71 0.85
N THR A 744 -48.24 -15.62 1.53
CA THR A 744 -48.33 -15.56 2.99
C THR A 744 -49.70 -16.02 3.52
N GLY A 745 -50.78 -15.77 2.77
CA GLY A 745 -52.15 -16.08 3.20
C GLY A 745 -52.68 -15.17 4.31
N ASN A 746 -51.99 -14.05 4.59
CA ASN A 746 -52.32 -13.12 5.66
C ASN A 746 -52.89 -11.81 5.08
N SER A 747 -54.04 -11.38 5.60
CA SER A 747 -54.73 -10.16 5.11
C SER A 747 -53.91 -8.88 5.24
N LYS A 748 -52.87 -8.87 6.11
CA LYS A 748 -51.95 -7.72 6.23
C LYS A 748 -51.03 -7.53 5.03
N TYR A 749 -50.72 -8.60 4.28
CA TYR A 749 -49.75 -8.57 3.17
C TYR A 749 -50.43 -8.83 1.82
N GLN A 750 -51.67 -8.36 1.68
CA GLN A 750 -52.47 -8.61 0.48
C GLN A 750 -51.79 -8.10 -0.80
N GLU A 751 -51.16 -6.93 -0.77
CA GLU A 751 -50.41 -6.40 -1.93
C GLU A 751 -49.23 -7.29 -2.34
N HIS A 752 -48.55 -7.91 -1.36
CA HIS A 752 -47.46 -8.85 -1.63
C HIS A 752 -47.98 -10.15 -2.25
N ASP A 753 -49.04 -10.72 -1.67
CA ASP A 753 -49.68 -11.92 -2.16
C ASP A 753 -50.24 -11.71 -3.58
N GLU A 754 -50.78 -10.53 -3.89
CA GLU A 754 -51.22 -10.16 -5.25
C GLU A 754 -50.07 -10.19 -6.27
N VAL A 755 -48.89 -9.68 -5.91
CA VAL A 755 -47.71 -9.75 -6.78
C VAL A 755 -47.22 -11.20 -6.95
N CYS A 756 -47.22 -12.01 -5.89
CA CYS A 756 -46.88 -13.43 -6.00
C CYS A 756 -47.88 -14.18 -6.90
N LEU A 757 -49.18 -13.95 -6.75
CA LEU A 757 -50.23 -14.54 -7.59
C LEU A 757 -50.11 -14.10 -9.05
N ALA A 758 -49.71 -12.85 -9.31
CA ALA A 758 -49.39 -12.38 -10.64
C ALA A 758 -48.22 -13.14 -11.28
N GLY A 759 -47.13 -13.34 -10.51
CA GLY A 759 -45.99 -14.16 -10.93
C GLY A 759 -46.38 -15.61 -11.22
N VAL A 760 -47.18 -16.25 -10.34
CA VAL A 760 -47.69 -17.61 -10.56
C VAL A 760 -48.50 -17.70 -11.85
N ALA A 761 -49.38 -16.72 -12.12
CA ALA A 761 -50.20 -16.72 -13.33
C ALA A 761 -49.35 -16.61 -14.61
N GLN A 762 -48.35 -15.72 -14.62
CA GLN A 762 -47.43 -15.56 -15.76
C GLN A 762 -46.58 -16.81 -15.99
N MET A 763 -45.98 -17.36 -14.93
CA MET A 763 -45.12 -18.53 -15.04
C MET A 763 -45.90 -19.78 -15.43
N SER A 764 -47.12 -19.96 -14.91
CA SER A 764 -48.00 -21.08 -15.29
C SER A 764 -48.31 -21.08 -16.79
N ILE A 765 -48.54 -19.90 -17.38
CA ILE A 765 -48.73 -19.75 -18.83
C ILE A 765 -47.45 -20.13 -19.58
N ARG A 766 -46.28 -19.60 -19.18
CA ARG A 766 -44.99 -19.90 -19.83
C ARG A 766 -44.64 -21.39 -19.77
N MET A 767 -45.03 -22.08 -18.70
CA MET A 767 -44.85 -23.52 -18.52
C MET A 767 -45.86 -24.40 -19.27
N GLY A 768 -46.84 -23.79 -19.97
CA GLY A 768 -47.82 -24.51 -20.79
C GLY A 768 -49.14 -24.84 -20.11
N ASP A 769 -49.30 -24.57 -18.80
CA ASP A 769 -50.60 -24.69 -18.12
C ASP A 769 -51.43 -23.41 -18.32
N VAL A 770 -51.85 -23.22 -19.57
CA VAL A 770 -52.60 -22.05 -20.02
C VAL A 770 -53.92 -21.90 -19.27
N ARG A 771 -54.60 -23.02 -18.95
CA ARG A 771 -55.90 -22.99 -18.27
C ARG A 771 -55.77 -22.45 -16.85
N ARG A 772 -54.80 -22.92 -16.08
CA ARG A 772 -54.56 -22.46 -14.71
C ARG A 772 -54.15 -20.98 -14.69
N GLY A 773 -53.19 -20.61 -15.53
CA GLY A 773 -52.67 -19.24 -15.56
C GLY A 773 -53.68 -18.20 -16.07
N VAL A 774 -54.49 -18.52 -17.10
CA VAL A 774 -55.56 -17.64 -17.59
C VAL A 774 -56.64 -17.43 -16.54
N ASN A 775 -57.07 -18.50 -15.84
CA ASN A 775 -58.09 -18.39 -14.80
C ASN A 775 -57.62 -17.52 -13.62
N GLN A 776 -56.34 -17.62 -13.24
CA GLN A 776 -55.76 -16.76 -12.21
C GLN A 776 -55.64 -15.31 -12.67
N ALA A 777 -55.16 -15.06 -13.90
CA ALA A 777 -55.05 -13.71 -14.47
C ALA A 777 -56.40 -13.02 -14.63
N ILE A 778 -57.48 -13.76 -14.93
CA ILE A 778 -58.84 -13.22 -15.03
C ILE A 778 -59.35 -12.73 -13.68
N LYS A 779 -59.14 -13.52 -12.62
CA LYS A 779 -59.58 -13.21 -11.26
C LYS A 779 -58.80 -12.04 -10.64
N HIS A 780 -57.56 -11.83 -11.09
CA HIS A 780 -56.71 -10.77 -10.58
C HIS A 780 -57.21 -9.37 -10.98
N PRO A 781 -57.15 -8.37 -10.09
CA PRO A 781 -57.62 -7.02 -10.37
C PRO A 781 -56.73 -6.27 -11.39
N SER A 782 -55.42 -6.52 -11.38
CA SER A 782 -54.46 -5.78 -12.22
C SER A 782 -54.74 -5.89 -13.72
N ARG A 783 -54.91 -4.71 -14.34
CA ARG A 783 -55.02 -4.54 -15.79
C ARG A 783 -53.72 -4.88 -16.51
N LEU A 784 -52.58 -4.50 -15.92
CA LEU A 784 -51.24 -4.73 -16.49
C LEU A 784 -50.93 -6.22 -16.60
N LEU A 785 -51.24 -6.99 -15.56
CA LEU A 785 -51.05 -8.45 -15.58
C LEU A 785 -51.81 -9.11 -16.75
N LYS A 786 -53.06 -8.71 -16.98
CA LYS A 786 -53.89 -9.24 -18.07
C LYS A 786 -53.28 -8.96 -19.45
N ARG A 787 -52.67 -7.78 -19.62
CA ARG A 787 -51.93 -7.42 -20.85
C ARG A 787 -50.70 -8.30 -21.04
N ASP A 788 -49.91 -8.47 -19.98
CA ASP A 788 -48.63 -9.16 -20.07
C ASP A 788 -48.84 -10.67 -20.26
N CYS A 789 -49.80 -11.27 -19.55
CA CYS A 789 -50.27 -12.63 -19.83
C CYS A 789 -50.83 -12.79 -21.24
N GLY A 790 -51.59 -11.80 -21.74
CA GLY A 790 -52.08 -11.78 -23.12
C GLY A 790 -50.95 -11.78 -24.16
N ALA A 791 -49.87 -11.04 -23.90
CA ALA A 791 -48.70 -11.00 -24.78
C ALA A 791 -47.92 -12.32 -24.77
N ILE A 792 -47.77 -12.96 -23.61
CA ILE A 792 -47.16 -14.29 -23.50
C ILE A 792 -47.97 -15.31 -24.31
N LEU A 793 -49.29 -15.31 -24.20
CA LEU A 793 -50.17 -16.21 -24.97
C LEU A 793 -50.12 -15.95 -26.48
N GLU A 794 -50.03 -14.68 -26.88
CA GLU A 794 -49.87 -14.31 -28.29
C GLU A 794 -48.56 -14.88 -28.87
N ASN A 795 -47.46 -14.82 -28.11
CA ASN A 795 -46.19 -15.45 -28.48
C ASN A 795 -46.30 -16.98 -28.56
N MET A 796 -47.09 -17.60 -27.67
CA MET A 796 -47.40 -19.03 -27.68
C MET A 796 -48.44 -19.43 -28.74
N LYS A 797 -48.94 -18.48 -29.55
CA LYS A 797 -49.97 -18.66 -30.59
C LYS A 797 -51.35 -19.08 -30.07
N GLN A 798 -51.63 -18.91 -28.78
CA GLN A 798 -52.96 -19.14 -28.17
C GLN A 798 -53.81 -17.87 -28.27
N PHE A 799 -54.27 -17.56 -29.48
CA PHE A 799 -54.86 -16.26 -29.81
C PHE A 799 -56.26 -16.03 -29.20
N SER A 800 -57.06 -17.09 -29.00
CA SER A 800 -58.39 -17.00 -28.39
C SER A 800 -58.34 -16.54 -26.94
N GLU A 801 -57.50 -17.17 -26.14
CA GLU A 801 -57.29 -16.88 -24.72
C GLU A 801 -56.58 -15.53 -24.54
N ALA A 802 -55.63 -15.21 -25.43
CA ALA A 802 -54.96 -13.91 -25.46
C ALA A 802 -55.96 -12.76 -25.69
N ALA A 803 -56.84 -12.88 -26.68
CA ALA A 803 -57.85 -11.86 -26.98
C ALA A 803 -58.82 -11.66 -25.82
N GLN A 804 -59.23 -12.75 -25.16
CA GLN A 804 -60.10 -12.71 -23.98
C GLN A 804 -59.44 -11.98 -22.80
N LEU A 805 -58.13 -12.17 -22.57
CA LEU A 805 -57.39 -11.45 -21.54
C LEU A 805 -57.26 -9.96 -21.85
N TYR A 806 -56.97 -9.59 -23.10
CA TYR A 806 -56.92 -8.18 -23.50
C TYR A 806 -58.28 -7.49 -23.39
N GLU A 807 -59.37 -8.18 -23.72
CA GLU A 807 -60.75 -7.70 -23.57
C GLU A 807 -61.07 -7.43 -22.10
N LYS A 808 -60.83 -8.39 -21.21
CA LYS A 808 -61.00 -8.23 -19.75
C LYS A 808 -60.04 -7.21 -19.13
N GLY A 809 -58.89 -6.99 -19.78
CA GLY A 809 -57.93 -5.94 -19.47
C GLY A 809 -58.29 -4.58 -20.09
N GLN A 810 -59.45 -4.42 -20.74
CA GLN A 810 -59.87 -3.17 -21.39
C GLN A 810 -58.85 -2.64 -22.42
N TYR A 811 -58.03 -3.52 -23.02
CA TYR A 811 -57.10 -3.16 -24.10
C TYR A 811 -57.75 -3.50 -25.45
N TYR A 812 -58.82 -2.78 -25.77
CA TYR A 812 -59.69 -3.10 -26.89
C TYR A 812 -58.98 -3.06 -28.25
N ASP A 813 -58.05 -2.14 -28.47
CA ASP A 813 -57.24 -2.08 -29.71
C ASP A 813 -56.40 -3.36 -29.91
N LYS A 814 -55.77 -3.87 -28.84
CA LYS A 814 -55.01 -5.12 -28.90
C LYS A 814 -55.93 -6.34 -29.00
N ALA A 815 -57.03 -6.34 -28.26
CA ALA A 815 -58.02 -7.43 -28.34
C ALA A 815 -58.58 -7.57 -29.76
N ALA A 816 -58.97 -6.45 -30.39
CA ALA A 816 -59.50 -6.42 -31.76
C ALA A 816 -58.47 -6.91 -32.79
N SER A 817 -57.19 -6.50 -32.66
CA SER A 817 -56.14 -6.98 -33.59
C SER A 817 -55.88 -8.49 -33.48
N VAL A 818 -55.94 -9.04 -32.26
CA VAL A 818 -55.80 -10.49 -32.04
C VAL A 818 -57.06 -11.24 -32.50
N TYR A 819 -58.26 -10.70 -32.29
CA TYR A 819 -59.50 -11.29 -32.82
C TYR A 819 -59.56 -11.29 -34.35
N ILE A 820 -58.97 -10.30 -35.03
CA ILE A 820 -58.80 -10.29 -36.49
C ILE A 820 -57.93 -11.47 -36.93
N ARG A 821 -56.83 -11.77 -36.22
CA ARG A 821 -56.00 -12.95 -36.50
C ARG A 821 -56.76 -14.27 -36.30
N CYS A 822 -57.70 -14.30 -35.36
CA CYS A 822 -58.62 -15.42 -35.15
C CYS A 822 -59.76 -15.49 -36.17
N LYS A 823 -59.85 -14.54 -37.11
CA LYS A 823 -60.98 -14.35 -38.05
C LYS A 823 -62.35 -14.20 -37.37
N ASN A 824 -62.39 -13.77 -36.12
CA ASN A 824 -63.64 -13.56 -35.38
C ASN A 824 -64.16 -12.13 -35.60
N TRP A 825 -64.69 -11.88 -36.79
CA TRP A 825 -65.15 -10.54 -37.21
C TRP A 825 -66.38 -10.03 -36.45
N ALA A 826 -67.19 -10.91 -35.87
CA ALA A 826 -68.36 -10.55 -35.08
C ALA A 826 -67.94 -9.84 -33.78
N LYS A 827 -67.03 -10.44 -33.02
CA LYS A 827 -66.47 -9.81 -31.81
C LYS A 827 -65.67 -8.54 -32.11
N VAL A 828 -64.98 -8.49 -33.26
CA VAL A 828 -64.30 -7.25 -33.69
C VAL A 828 -65.32 -6.13 -33.86
N GLY A 829 -66.45 -6.40 -34.54
CA GLY A 829 -67.56 -5.45 -34.72
C GLY A 829 -68.12 -4.90 -33.40
N GLU A 830 -68.29 -5.74 -32.39
CA GLU A 830 -68.71 -5.32 -31.04
C GLU A 830 -67.70 -4.40 -30.34
N LEU A 831 -66.41 -4.58 -30.61
CA LEU A 831 -65.33 -3.81 -30.01
C LEU A 831 -65.03 -2.49 -30.75
N LEU A 832 -65.40 -2.35 -32.03
CA LEU A 832 -65.06 -1.18 -32.87
C LEU A 832 -65.42 0.18 -32.26
N PRO A 833 -66.55 0.38 -31.55
CA PRO A 833 -66.86 1.68 -30.94
C PRO A 833 -65.84 2.12 -29.88
N GLN A 834 -65.12 1.16 -29.28
CA GLN A 834 -64.12 1.41 -28.23
C GLN A 834 -62.68 1.35 -28.78
N VAL A 835 -62.51 1.03 -30.07
CA VAL A 835 -61.22 0.91 -30.75
C VAL A 835 -60.86 2.25 -31.38
N SER A 836 -59.69 2.76 -31.00
CA SER A 836 -59.16 4.04 -31.48
C SER A 836 -58.30 3.91 -32.74
N SER A 837 -57.79 2.70 -33.02
CA SER A 837 -56.76 2.49 -34.05
C SER A 837 -57.32 2.52 -35.49
N PRO A 838 -56.87 3.47 -36.35
CA PRO A 838 -57.30 3.55 -37.74
C PRO A 838 -56.93 2.32 -38.59
N LYS A 839 -55.84 1.62 -38.22
CA LYS A 839 -55.38 0.42 -38.94
C LYS A 839 -56.34 -0.76 -38.78
N ILE A 840 -56.96 -0.88 -37.61
CA ILE A 840 -57.92 -1.95 -37.30
C ILE A 840 -59.23 -1.66 -38.04
N HIS A 841 -59.69 -0.42 -37.98
CA HIS A 841 -60.82 0.08 -38.79
C HIS A 841 -60.60 -0.17 -40.28
N LEU A 842 -59.39 0.05 -40.80
CA LEU A 842 -59.04 -0.23 -42.19
C LEU A 842 -59.14 -1.72 -42.56
N GLN A 843 -58.62 -2.61 -41.71
CA GLN A 843 -58.66 -4.05 -41.95
C GLN A 843 -60.10 -4.59 -41.88
N TYR A 844 -60.91 -4.06 -40.96
CA TYR A 844 -62.32 -4.36 -40.88
C TYR A 844 -63.09 -3.82 -42.11
N ALA A 845 -62.80 -2.59 -42.55
CA ALA A 845 -63.42 -1.96 -43.72
C ALA A 845 -63.16 -2.77 -45.00
N LYS A 846 -61.91 -3.21 -45.22
CA LYS A 846 -61.56 -4.08 -46.36
C LYS A 846 -62.28 -5.43 -46.32
N ALA A 847 -62.40 -6.03 -45.14
CA ALA A 847 -63.15 -7.27 -44.98
C ALA A 847 -64.64 -7.07 -45.31
N LYS A 848 -65.23 -5.95 -44.88
CA LYS A 848 -66.64 -5.62 -45.15
C LYS A 848 -66.92 -5.17 -46.58
N GLU A 849 -65.97 -4.51 -47.23
CA GLU A 849 -66.01 -4.21 -48.67
C GLU A 849 -65.98 -5.50 -49.50
N ALA A 850 -65.15 -6.48 -49.10
CA ALA A 850 -65.13 -7.80 -49.73
C ALA A 850 -66.45 -8.59 -49.49
N ASP A 851 -67.09 -8.41 -48.33
CA ASP A 851 -68.43 -8.95 -48.03
C ASP A 851 -69.57 -8.20 -48.76
N GLY A 852 -69.28 -7.15 -49.54
CA GLY A 852 -70.27 -6.35 -50.28
C GLY A 852 -71.09 -5.37 -49.41
N ARG A 853 -70.71 -5.16 -48.15
CA ARG A 853 -71.41 -4.26 -47.20
C ARG A 853 -70.77 -2.87 -47.23
N TYR A 854 -71.00 -2.14 -48.33
CA TYR A 854 -70.32 -0.86 -48.61
C TYR A 854 -70.63 0.25 -47.59
N THR A 855 -71.81 0.28 -46.97
CA THR A 855 -72.17 1.30 -45.98
C THR A 855 -71.38 1.17 -44.67
N GLU A 856 -71.21 -0.06 -44.16
CA GLU A 856 -70.36 -0.34 -42.99
C GLU A 856 -68.88 -0.15 -43.32
N ALA A 857 -68.47 -0.48 -44.54
CA ALA A 857 -67.12 -0.25 -45.01
C ALA A 857 -66.80 1.25 -45.07
N VAL A 858 -67.72 2.11 -45.52
CA VAL A 858 -67.54 3.57 -45.54
C VAL A 858 -67.34 4.12 -44.13
N ILE A 859 -68.20 3.75 -43.17
CA ILE A 859 -68.08 4.20 -41.77
C ILE A 859 -66.71 3.78 -41.20
N ALA A 860 -66.29 2.54 -41.45
CA ALA A 860 -64.99 2.05 -41.01
C ALA A 860 -63.82 2.74 -41.75
N TYR A 861 -63.94 3.06 -43.04
CA TYR A 861 -62.93 3.80 -43.80
C TYR A 861 -62.82 5.27 -43.37
N GLU A 862 -63.94 5.91 -43.01
CA GLU A 862 -64.01 7.26 -42.44
C GLU A 862 -63.28 7.30 -41.08
N HIS A 863 -63.57 6.34 -40.20
CA HIS A 863 -62.83 6.19 -38.93
C HIS A 863 -61.34 5.84 -39.16
N ALA A 864 -61.02 5.13 -40.24
CA ALA A 864 -59.64 4.86 -40.65
C ALA A 864 -58.93 6.05 -41.32
N LYS A 865 -59.63 7.16 -41.57
CA LYS A 865 -59.14 8.34 -42.31
C LYS A 865 -58.58 8.00 -43.70
N GLN A 866 -59.09 6.94 -44.32
CA GLN A 866 -58.73 6.55 -45.68
C GLN A 866 -59.67 7.21 -46.68
N TRP A 867 -59.51 8.52 -46.81
CA TRP A 867 -60.39 9.38 -47.60
C TRP A 867 -60.42 9.01 -49.07
N ASP A 868 -59.31 8.57 -49.66
CA ASP A 868 -59.27 8.16 -51.08
C ASP A 868 -60.18 6.97 -51.36
N SER A 869 -60.21 5.99 -50.46
CA SER A 869 -61.09 4.82 -50.54
C SER A 869 -62.55 5.22 -50.34
N VAL A 870 -62.81 6.18 -49.45
CA VAL A 870 -64.15 6.75 -49.21
C VAL A 870 -64.64 7.55 -50.42
N ILE A 871 -63.79 8.42 -50.99
CA ILE A 871 -64.05 9.21 -52.20
C ILE A 871 -64.31 8.28 -53.39
N ARG A 872 -63.51 7.22 -53.55
CA ARG A 872 -63.74 6.18 -54.58
C ARG A 872 -65.08 5.50 -54.39
N LEU A 873 -65.40 5.05 -53.17
CA LEU A 873 -66.70 4.42 -52.88
C LEU A 873 -67.87 5.38 -53.14
N TYR A 874 -67.73 6.68 -52.82
CA TYR A 874 -68.74 7.70 -53.08
C TYR A 874 -68.89 8.06 -54.56
N LEU A 875 -67.81 8.11 -55.34
CA LEU A 875 -67.82 8.43 -56.77
C LEU A 875 -68.24 7.24 -57.64
N ASP A 876 -67.81 6.02 -57.32
CA ASP A 876 -68.00 4.84 -58.18
C ASP A 876 -69.20 3.95 -57.79
N HIS A 877 -69.49 3.81 -56.49
CA HIS A 877 -70.47 2.81 -55.99
C HIS A 877 -71.69 3.42 -55.30
N LEU A 878 -71.57 4.61 -54.69
CA LEU A 878 -72.65 5.29 -53.97
C LEU A 878 -73.21 6.53 -54.69
N ASN A 879 -72.65 6.91 -55.86
CA ASN A 879 -73.09 8.01 -56.73
C ASN A 879 -73.39 9.35 -56.00
N ASN A 880 -72.52 9.79 -55.09
CA ASN A 880 -72.67 11.06 -54.37
C ASN A 880 -71.43 11.95 -54.52
N PRO A 881 -71.35 12.79 -55.57
CA PRO A 881 -70.16 13.59 -55.87
C PRO A 881 -69.99 14.80 -54.94
N GLU A 882 -71.07 15.32 -54.35
CA GLU A 882 -71.01 16.47 -53.45
C GLU A 882 -70.23 16.13 -52.19
N LYS A 883 -70.55 15.00 -51.56
CA LYS A 883 -69.79 14.50 -50.39
C LYS A 883 -68.33 14.19 -50.73
N ALA A 884 -68.05 13.71 -51.93
CA ALA A 884 -66.68 13.47 -52.37
C ALA A 884 -65.87 14.77 -52.53
N VAL A 885 -66.50 15.84 -53.05
CA VAL A 885 -65.87 17.17 -53.18
C VAL A 885 -65.63 17.80 -51.82
N ASP A 886 -66.61 17.70 -50.90
CA ASP A 886 -66.47 18.23 -49.55
C ASP A 886 -65.33 17.51 -48.81
N ILE A 887 -65.27 16.19 -48.90
CA ILE A 887 -64.15 15.41 -48.32
C ILE A 887 -62.82 15.81 -48.96
N VAL A 888 -62.73 16.00 -50.28
CA VAL A 888 -61.46 16.43 -50.93
C VAL A 888 -61.04 17.84 -50.50
N ARG A 889 -61.99 18.76 -50.32
CA ARG A 889 -61.72 20.11 -49.83
C ARG A 889 -61.27 20.12 -48.38
N GLU A 890 -61.89 19.29 -47.54
CA GLU A 890 -61.52 19.16 -46.13
C GLU A 890 -60.20 18.40 -45.94
N THR A 891 -59.89 17.42 -46.79
CA THR A 891 -58.76 16.50 -46.59
C THR A 891 -57.53 16.84 -47.44
N GLN A 892 -57.69 17.69 -48.45
CA GLN A 892 -56.63 18.09 -49.40
C GLN A 892 -55.86 16.91 -50.02
N SER A 893 -56.51 15.75 -50.20
CA SER A 893 -55.84 14.58 -50.80
C SER A 893 -55.46 14.83 -52.26
N LEU A 894 -54.19 14.58 -52.62
CA LEU A 894 -53.66 14.77 -53.98
C LEU A 894 -54.34 13.84 -55.00
N GLU A 895 -54.49 12.57 -54.67
CA GLU A 895 -55.09 11.57 -55.56
C GLU A 895 -56.62 11.71 -55.58
N GLY A 896 -57.24 12.05 -54.45
CA GLY A 896 -58.65 12.46 -54.40
C GLY A 896 -58.93 13.69 -55.27
N ALA A 897 -58.07 14.71 -55.21
CA ALA A 897 -58.14 15.90 -56.04
C ALA A 897 -57.92 15.59 -57.53
N LYS A 898 -57.07 14.62 -57.90
CA LYS A 898 -56.99 14.14 -59.29
C LYS A 898 -58.24 13.43 -59.75
N MET A 899 -58.82 12.56 -58.91
CA MET A 899 -60.07 11.86 -59.25
C MET A 899 -61.21 12.86 -59.46
N VAL A 900 -61.30 13.88 -58.60
CA VAL A 900 -62.26 14.98 -58.71
C VAL A 900 -61.93 15.91 -59.89
N ALA A 901 -60.68 16.26 -60.14
CA ALA A 901 -60.26 17.08 -61.28
C ALA A 901 -60.56 16.40 -62.63
N ARG A 902 -60.30 15.09 -62.74
CA ARG A 902 -60.66 14.29 -63.93
C ARG A 902 -62.17 14.19 -64.11
N PHE A 903 -62.93 14.21 -63.03
CA PHE A 903 -64.39 14.28 -63.08
C PHE A 903 -64.85 15.66 -63.60
N PHE A 904 -64.29 16.76 -63.09
CA PHE A 904 -64.62 18.12 -63.55
C PHE A 904 -64.11 18.45 -64.96
N LEU A 905 -62.97 17.90 -65.39
CA LEU A 905 -62.50 17.99 -66.78
C LEU A 905 -63.48 17.34 -67.75
N ARG A 906 -64.13 16.21 -67.37
CA ARG A 906 -65.20 15.61 -68.18
C ARG A 906 -66.45 16.48 -68.25
N LEU A 907 -66.63 17.39 -67.30
CA LEU A 907 -67.77 18.32 -67.21
C LEU A 907 -67.49 19.69 -67.85
N GLY A 908 -66.26 19.97 -68.28
CA GLY A 908 -65.89 21.22 -68.98
C GLY A 908 -65.64 22.45 -68.09
N ASP A 909 -65.55 22.29 -66.76
CA ASP A 909 -65.23 23.39 -65.84
C ASP A 909 -63.71 23.50 -65.63
N TYR A 910 -63.07 24.31 -66.49
CA TYR A 910 -61.62 24.53 -66.44
C TYR A 910 -61.16 25.34 -65.23
N GLY A 911 -62.04 26.14 -64.60
CA GLY A 911 -61.68 26.92 -63.41
C GLY A 911 -61.47 26.01 -62.21
N SER A 912 -62.47 25.19 -61.90
CA SER A 912 -62.40 24.20 -60.82
C SER A 912 -61.39 23.10 -61.13
N ALA A 913 -61.22 22.72 -62.41
CA ALA A 913 -60.19 21.77 -62.81
C ALA A 913 -58.76 22.31 -62.58
N ILE A 914 -58.45 23.57 -62.92
CA ILE A 914 -57.15 24.18 -62.61
C ILE A 914 -56.94 24.20 -61.09
N GLN A 915 -57.97 24.55 -60.32
CA GLN A 915 -57.88 24.55 -58.86
C GLN A 915 -57.52 23.16 -58.29
N PHE A 916 -58.24 22.11 -58.69
CA PHE A 916 -57.94 20.76 -58.20
C PHE A 916 -56.68 20.13 -58.83
N LEU A 917 -56.27 20.55 -60.03
CA LEU A 917 -55.01 20.14 -60.67
C LEU A 917 -53.79 20.76 -59.98
N VAL A 918 -53.86 22.05 -59.62
CA VAL A 918 -52.84 22.71 -58.81
C VAL A 918 -52.80 22.09 -57.41
N MET A 919 -53.97 21.83 -56.79
CA MET A 919 -54.02 21.07 -55.54
C MET A 919 -53.40 19.67 -55.67
N SER A 920 -53.42 19.06 -56.85
CA SER A 920 -52.77 17.76 -57.11
C SER A 920 -51.28 17.82 -57.47
N LYS A 921 -50.66 19.01 -57.47
CA LYS A 921 -49.26 19.30 -57.83
C LYS A 921 -48.88 19.05 -59.30
N CYS A 922 -49.84 19.02 -60.20
CA CYS A 922 -49.61 18.93 -61.65
C CYS A 922 -49.42 20.33 -62.26
N ASN A 923 -48.39 21.06 -61.80
CA ASN A 923 -48.20 22.49 -62.07
C ASN A 923 -47.94 22.79 -63.55
N ASN A 924 -47.22 21.93 -64.28
CA ASN A 924 -46.97 22.14 -65.71
C ASN A 924 -48.26 22.04 -66.55
N GLU A 925 -49.12 21.07 -66.24
CA GLU A 925 -50.44 20.95 -66.88
C GLU A 925 -51.33 22.14 -66.51
N ALA A 926 -51.28 22.60 -65.25
CA ALA A 926 -52.02 23.78 -64.82
C ALA A 926 -51.48 25.10 -65.40
N PHE A 927 -50.15 25.26 -65.56
CA PHE A 927 -49.48 26.44 -66.15
C PHE A 927 -49.86 26.60 -67.61
N THR A 928 -49.78 25.50 -68.36
CA THR A 928 -50.13 25.48 -69.78
C THR A 928 -51.62 25.75 -69.98
N LEU A 929 -52.49 25.18 -69.15
CA LEU A 929 -53.93 25.50 -69.15
C LEU A 929 -54.18 26.98 -68.82
N ALA A 930 -53.46 27.54 -67.84
CA ALA A 930 -53.61 28.92 -67.38
C ALA A 930 -53.10 29.95 -68.40
N GLN A 931 -51.98 29.67 -69.06
CA GLN A 931 -51.40 30.51 -70.11
C GLN A 931 -52.29 30.52 -71.37
N GLN A 932 -52.80 29.36 -71.80
CA GLN A 932 -53.65 29.27 -72.99
C GLN A 932 -55.00 29.97 -72.81
N HIS A 933 -55.58 29.91 -71.62
CA HIS A 933 -56.89 30.50 -71.33
C HIS A 933 -56.82 31.87 -70.62
N ASN A 934 -55.64 32.49 -70.58
CA ASN A 934 -55.40 33.83 -70.03
C ASN A 934 -55.87 33.98 -68.56
N LYS A 935 -55.69 32.92 -67.76
CA LYS A 935 -56.02 32.84 -66.32
C LYS A 935 -54.75 32.74 -65.47
N MET A 936 -53.69 33.44 -65.88
CA MET A 936 -52.39 33.41 -65.21
C MET A 936 -52.41 34.08 -63.83
N GLU A 937 -53.32 35.03 -63.60
CA GLU A 937 -53.54 35.63 -62.27
C GLU A 937 -54.12 34.62 -61.28
N ILE A 938 -55.10 33.80 -61.71
CA ILE A 938 -55.69 32.72 -60.88
C ILE A 938 -54.63 31.65 -60.60
N TYR A 939 -53.78 31.32 -61.57
CA TYR A 939 -52.67 30.39 -61.38
C TYR A 939 -51.58 30.95 -60.47
N ALA A 940 -51.20 32.22 -60.62
CA ALA A 940 -50.19 32.89 -59.78
C ALA A 940 -50.68 33.09 -58.35
N ASP A 941 -51.96 33.40 -58.15
CA ASP A 941 -52.58 33.51 -56.82
C ASP A 941 -52.60 32.14 -56.13
N ILE A 942 -52.95 31.07 -56.86
CA ILE A 942 -52.98 29.71 -56.29
C ILE A 942 -51.56 29.17 -56.05
N ILE A 943 -50.59 29.37 -56.96
CA ILE A 943 -49.19 28.95 -56.76
C ILE A 943 -48.48 29.75 -55.66
N SER A 944 -48.83 31.02 -55.48
CA SER A 944 -48.29 31.81 -54.37
C SER A 944 -48.67 31.25 -52.99
N SER A 945 -49.62 30.31 -52.94
CA SER A 945 -50.08 29.68 -51.72
C SER A 945 -49.46 28.31 -51.42
N GLU A 946 -49.02 27.49 -52.39
CA GLU A 946 -48.38 26.18 -52.10
C GLU A 946 -47.37 25.67 -53.16
N ASN A 947 -46.19 25.23 -52.67
CA ASN A 947 -45.18 24.35 -53.31
C ASN A 947 -44.79 24.60 -54.79
N ALA A 948 -44.12 25.72 -55.09
CA ALA A 948 -43.44 25.96 -56.37
C ALA A 948 -41.90 25.82 -56.29
N THR A 949 -41.26 25.48 -57.41
CA THR A 949 -39.79 25.40 -57.56
C THR A 949 -39.18 26.78 -57.83
N ASN A 950 -37.88 26.97 -57.56
CA ASN A 950 -37.19 28.25 -57.81
C ASN A 950 -37.25 28.69 -59.28
N GLU A 951 -37.34 27.75 -60.21
CA GLU A 951 -37.51 28.02 -61.64
C GLU A 951 -38.91 28.57 -61.95
N ASP A 952 -39.95 28.05 -61.30
CA ASP A 952 -41.33 28.54 -61.40
C ASP A 952 -41.40 30.00 -60.88
N TYR A 953 -40.81 30.29 -59.72
CA TYR A 953 -40.78 31.64 -59.16
C TYR A 953 -39.94 32.61 -59.99
N GLN A 954 -38.85 32.15 -60.58
CA GLN A 954 -38.04 32.97 -61.46
C GLN A 954 -38.79 33.28 -62.77
N SER A 955 -39.52 32.33 -63.33
CA SER A 955 -40.34 32.55 -64.53
C SER A 955 -41.49 33.53 -64.28
N ILE A 956 -42.13 33.43 -63.10
CA ILE A 956 -43.17 34.36 -62.65
C ILE A 956 -42.58 35.75 -62.33
N ALA A 957 -41.40 35.82 -61.69
CA ALA A 957 -40.70 37.08 -61.36
C ALA A 957 -40.31 37.86 -62.62
N LEU A 958 -39.76 37.17 -63.63
CA LEU A 958 -39.38 37.74 -64.91
C LEU A 958 -40.60 38.20 -65.71
N TYR A 959 -41.71 37.44 -65.65
CA TYR A 959 -42.98 37.84 -66.26
C TYR A 959 -43.50 39.16 -65.65
N PHE A 960 -43.55 39.27 -64.32
CA PHE A 960 -44.03 40.48 -63.64
C PHE A 960 -43.03 41.65 -63.69
N GLU A 961 -41.72 41.40 -63.80
CA GLU A 961 -40.71 42.42 -64.07
C GLU A 961 -40.86 43.01 -65.49
N ALA A 962 -41.14 42.16 -66.50
CA ALA A 962 -41.42 42.59 -67.86
C ALA A 962 -42.70 43.45 -67.95
N GLU A 963 -43.72 43.16 -67.13
CA GLU A 963 -44.93 43.97 -66.98
C GLU A 963 -44.76 45.23 -66.10
N LYS A 964 -43.56 45.51 -65.59
CA LYS A 964 -43.23 46.65 -64.70
C LYS A 964 -44.01 46.66 -63.37
N LYS A 965 -44.51 45.51 -62.92
CA LYS A 965 -45.15 45.36 -61.60
C LYS A 965 -44.08 45.02 -60.56
N HIS A 966 -43.30 46.03 -60.19
CA HIS A 966 -42.10 45.90 -59.33
C HIS A 966 -42.37 45.31 -57.94
N PHE A 967 -43.60 45.43 -57.41
CA PHE A 967 -44.00 44.84 -56.14
C PHE A 967 -44.15 43.31 -56.22
N GLN A 968 -44.83 42.82 -57.26
CA GLN A 968 -44.99 41.37 -57.49
C GLN A 968 -43.66 40.75 -57.92
N ALA A 969 -42.87 41.44 -58.74
CA ALA A 969 -41.52 41.01 -59.10
C ALA A 969 -40.59 40.91 -57.86
N GLY A 970 -40.63 41.88 -56.94
CA GLY A 970 -39.83 41.86 -55.71
C GLY A 970 -40.16 40.68 -54.78
N LYS A 971 -41.43 40.30 -54.68
CA LYS A 971 -41.90 39.13 -53.91
C LYS A 971 -41.34 37.81 -54.43
N PHE A 972 -41.17 37.67 -55.75
CA PHE A 972 -40.64 36.45 -56.34
C PHE A 972 -39.09 36.47 -56.49
N PHE A 973 -38.46 37.65 -56.54
CA PHE A 973 -36.99 37.77 -56.47
C PHE A 973 -36.41 37.44 -55.08
N LEU A 974 -37.18 37.66 -54.02
CA LEU A 974 -36.88 37.14 -52.69
C LEU A 974 -36.67 35.62 -52.73
N LEU A 975 -37.61 34.90 -53.34
CA LEU A 975 -37.64 33.44 -53.35
C LEU A 975 -36.48 32.84 -54.17
N CYS A 976 -35.73 33.68 -54.90
CA CYS A 976 -34.62 33.32 -55.78
C CYS A 976 -33.21 33.67 -55.23
N GLY A 977 -33.06 34.27 -54.03
CA GLY A 977 -31.76 34.38 -53.33
C GLY A 977 -30.82 35.57 -53.66
N GLN A 978 -31.32 36.70 -54.18
CA GLN A 978 -30.50 37.90 -54.48
C GLN A 978 -30.57 39.01 -53.40
N TYR A 979 -29.82 38.87 -52.30
CA TYR A 979 -30.05 39.60 -51.02
C TYR A 979 -29.59 41.07 -50.93
N GLY A 980 -28.59 41.48 -51.71
CA GLY A 980 -28.08 42.86 -51.68
C GLY A 980 -29.10 43.90 -52.20
N ARG A 981 -30.02 43.47 -53.06
CA ARG A 981 -31.12 44.33 -53.55
C ARG A 981 -32.28 44.43 -52.57
N VAL A 982 -32.30 43.62 -51.52
CA VAL A 982 -33.48 43.50 -50.67
C VAL A 982 -33.37 44.17 -49.30
N GLY A 983 -32.16 44.33 -48.76
CA GLY A 983 -31.96 45.16 -47.56
C GLY A 983 -32.33 46.64 -47.75
N ARG A 984 -32.43 47.12 -49.00
CA ARG A 984 -32.98 48.46 -49.31
C ARG A 984 -34.51 48.51 -49.30
N ALA A 985 -35.18 47.36 -49.32
CA ALA A 985 -36.64 47.25 -49.40
C ALA A 985 -37.34 47.27 -48.02
N LYS A 986 -36.60 47.12 -46.89
CA LYS A 986 -37.11 47.16 -45.50
C LYS A 986 -38.33 46.24 -45.25
N ASP A 987 -38.21 44.97 -45.62
CA ASP A 987 -39.28 43.98 -45.42
C ASP A 987 -38.78 42.81 -44.55
N GLU A 988 -39.45 42.52 -43.42
CA GLU A 988 -38.94 41.67 -42.33
C GLU A 988 -38.84 40.18 -42.68
N ALA A 989 -39.78 39.65 -43.47
CA ALA A 989 -39.80 38.23 -43.87
C ALA A 989 -38.58 37.87 -44.74
N LEU A 990 -38.12 38.85 -45.52
CA LEU A 990 -37.00 38.75 -46.44
C LEU A 990 -35.64 38.70 -45.75
N THR A 991 -35.61 39.28 -44.56
CA THR A 991 -34.42 39.43 -43.76
C THR A 991 -34.14 38.17 -42.93
N ASN A 992 -35.18 37.45 -42.50
CA ASN A 992 -35.06 36.18 -41.78
C ASN A 992 -34.53 35.04 -42.68
N GLN A 993 -34.97 34.95 -43.94
CA GLN A 993 -34.42 33.96 -44.88
C GLN A 993 -32.93 34.18 -45.21
N LEU A 994 -32.46 35.43 -45.16
CA LEU A 994 -31.04 35.77 -45.31
C LEU A 994 -30.21 35.36 -44.09
N ILE A 995 -30.81 35.38 -42.89
CA ILE A 995 -30.17 34.96 -41.64
C ILE A 995 -29.93 33.44 -41.65
N ASP A 996 -30.91 32.64 -42.08
CA ASP A 996 -30.81 31.17 -42.15
C ASP A 996 -29.72 30.71 -43.13
N TYR A 997 -29.55 31.43 -44.25
CA TYR A 997 -28.49 31.17 -45.23
C TYR A 997 -27.08 31.48 -44.68
N LEU A 998 -26.91 32.58 -43.94
CA LEU A 998 -25.63 32.95 -43.31
C LEU A 998 -25.26 32.05 -42.13
N MET A 999 -26.25 31.44 -41.48
CA MET A 999 -26.08 30.42 -40.43
C MET A 999 -25.67 29.04 -41.00
N GLY A 1000 -25.74 28.86 -42.33
CA GLY A 1000 -25.28 27.66 -43.03
C GLY A 1000 -26.22 26.45 -42.94
N GLU A 1001 -27.48 26.63 -42.50
CA GLU A 1001 -28.44 25.53 -42.35
C GLU A 1001 -28.92 24.94 -43.69
N GLY A 1002 -28.69 25.64 -44.81
CA GLY A 1002 -28.98 25.16 -46.17
C GLY A 1002 -27.84 24.35 -46.82
N ASP A 1003 -26.61 24.88 -46.85
CA ASP A 1003 -25.48 24.33 -47.62
C ASP A 1003 -24.43 23.58 -46.77
N GLY A 1004 -24.63 23.52 -45.44
CA GLY A 1004 -23.76 22.78 -44.53
C GLY A 1004 -22.35 23.37 -44.31
N MET A 1005 -22.05 24.56 -44.85
CA MET A 1005 -20.81 25.30 -44.59
C MET A 1005 -21.10 26.68 -43.99
N PRO A 1006 -20.80 26.92 -42.70
CA PRO A 1006 -20.99 28.23 -42.09
C PRO A 1006 -19.98 29.25 -42.64
N GLN A 1007 -20.47 30.44 -43.03
CA GLN A 1007 -19.68 31.58 -43.50
C GLN A 1007 -19.14 32.42 -42.32
N ASP A 1008 -18.19 33.33 -42.57
CA ASP A 1008 -17.50 34.14 -41.53
C ASP A 1008 -18.50 34.91 -40.63
N ALA A 1009 -18.47 34.61 -39.32
CA ALA A 1009 -19.39 35.13 -38.30
C ALA A 1009 -19.40 36.67 -38.19
N LYS A 1010 -18.39 37.33 -38.76
CA LYS A 1010 -18.31 38.80 -38.87
C LYS A 1010 -19.42 39.39 -39.74
N TYR A 1011 -19.90 38.67 -40.76
CA TYR A 1011 -20.99 39.15 -41.63
C TYR A 1011 -22.36 39.05 -40.93
N LEU A 1012 -22.58 37.97 -40.19
CA LEU A 1012 -23.77 37.76 -39.39
C LEU A 1012 -23.87 38.80 -38.25
N PHE A 1013 -22.74 39.09 -37.58
CA PHE A 1013 -22.67 40.16 -36.58
C PHE A 1013 -23.04 41.54 -37.15
N ARG A 1014 -22.56 41.88 -38.36
CA ARG A 1014 -22.90 43.16 -39.02
C ARG A 1014 -24.37 43.23 -39.44
N LEU A 1015 -24.95 42.11 -39.88
CA LEU A 1015 -26.37 42.03 -40.22
C LEU A 1015 -27.23 42.25 -38.97
N TYR A 1016 -26.98 41.51 -37.88
CA TYR A 1016 -27.73 41.67 -36.63
C TYR A 1016 -27.59 43.08 -36.02
N MET A 1017 -26.41 43.69 -36.12
CA MET A 1017 -26.22 45.09 -35.70
C MET A 1017 -27.00 46.07 -36.60
N ALA A 1018 -27.08 45.84 -37.92
CA ALA A 1018 -27.87 46.66 -38.84
C ALA A 1018 -29.39 46.50 -38.60
N LEU A 1019 -29.83 45.33 -38.13
CA LEU A 1019 -31.22 45.02 -37.80
C LEU A 1019 -31.62 45.36 -36.35
N LYS A 1020 -30.69 45.93 -35.55
CA LYS A 1020 -30.88 46.23 -34.11
C LYS A 1020 -31.24 45.00 -33.25
N GLN A 1021 -30.86 43.81 -33.72
CA GLN A 1021 -31.02 42.54 -33.02
C GLN A 1021 -29.84 42.32 -32.06
N HIS A 1022 -29.85 43.06 -30.95
CA HIS A 1022 -28.72 43.14 -30.01
C HIS A 1022 -28.47 41.84 -29.22
N ARG A 1023 -29.49 40.98 -29.05
CA ARG A 1023 -29.36 39.70 -28.33
C ARG A 1023 -28.65 38.64 -29.15
N GLU A 1024 -28.99 38.47 -30.43
CA GLU A 1024 -28.26 37.57 -31.33
C GLU A 1024 -26.85 38.10 -31.65
N ALA A 1025 -26.69 39.43 -31.78
CA ALA A 1025 -25.38 40.06 -31.93
C ALA A 1025 -24.46 39.76 -30.74
N ALA A 1026 -24.98 39.76 -29.51
CA ALA A 1026 -24.20 39.43 -28.31
C ALA A 1026 -23.69 37.99 -28.29
N ARG A 1027 -24.52 37.02 -28.70
CA ARG A 1027 -24.10 35.60 -28.83
C ARG A 1027 -23.00 35.46 -29.88
N THR A 1028 -23.15 36.14 -31.01
CA THR A 1028 -22.18 36.12 -32.12
C THR A 1028 -20.86 36.79 -31.71
N ALA A 1029 -20.89 37.85 -30.90
CA ALA A 1029 -19.70 38.51 -30.38
C ALA A 1029 -18.86 37.61 -29.46
N ILE A 1030 -19.48 36.73 -28.66
CA ILE A 1030 -18.78 35.73 -27.84
C ILE A 1030 -18.04 34.72 -28.73
N ILE A 1031 -18.66 34.29 -29.83
CA ILE A 1031 -18.04 33.37 -30.81
C ILE A 1031 -16.82 34.02 -31.45
N ILE A 1032 -16.94 35.26 -31.93
CA ILE A 1032 -15.83 36.02 -32.53
C ILE A 1032 -14.70 36.22 -31.51
N ALA A 1033 -15.02 36.55 -30.25
CA ALA A 1033 -14.02 36.71 -29.22
C ALA A 1033 -13.25 35.42 -28.91
N ARG A 1034 -13.93 34.26 -28.95
CA ARG A 1034 -13.31 32.95 -28.77
C ARG A 1034 -12.37 32.59 -29.92
N GLU A 1035 -12.75 32.91 -31.15
CA GLU A 1035 -11.91 32.71 -32.34
C GLU A 1035 -10.63 33.57 -32.28
N GLU A 1036 -10.75 34.84 -31.89
CA GLU A 1036 -9.62 35.75 -31.70
C GLU A 1036 -8.72 35.33 -30.52
N GLN A 1037 -9.29 34.78 -29.43
CA GLN A 1037 -8.53 34.17 -28.33
C GLN A 1037 -7.71 32.97 -28.81
N CYS A 1038 -8.29 32.08 -29.61
CA CYS A 1038 -7.58 30.95 -30.22
C CYS A 1038 -6.44 31.41 -31.13
N SER A 1039 -6.65 32.51 -31.84
CA SER A 1039 -5.66 33.12 -32.74
C SER A 1039 -4.57 33.94 -32.01
N GLY A 1040 -4.70 34.16 -30.69
CA GLY A 1040 -3.75 34.93 -29.88
C GLY A 1040 -3.95 36.44 -29.88
N ASN A 1041 -5.03 36.95 -30.47
CA ASN A 1041 -5.35 38.38 -30.56
C ASN A 1041 -6.21 38.85 -29.36
N TYR A 1042 -5.68 38.70 -28.15
CA TYR A 1042 -6.44 38.93 -26.90
C TYR A 1042 -6.96 40.37 -26.73
N ARG A 1043 -6.27 41.37 -27.30
CA ARG A 1043 -6.72 42.77 -27.27
C ARG A 1043 -7.98 42.97 -28.12
N ASN A 1044 -8.00 42.41 -29.33
CA ASN A 1044 -9.16 42.50 -30.22
C ASN A 1044 -10.36 41.76 -29.62
N ALA A 1045 -10.13 40.59 -29.02
CA ALA A 1045 -11.17 39.84 -28.32
C ALA A 1045 -11.79 40.65 -27.16
N ARG A 1046 -10.95 41.36 -26.37
CA ARG A 1046 -11.43 42.28 -25.33
C ARG A 1046 -12.25 43.41 -25.93
N ASP A 1047 -11.76 44.04 -27.00
CA ASP A 1047 -12.40 45.23 -27.57
C ASP A 1047 -13.77 44.91 -28.19
N VAL A 1048 -13.92 43.76 -28.86
CA VAL A 1048 -15.20 43.26 -29.37
C VAL A 1048 -16.20 43.02 -28.23
N LEU A 1049 -15.77 42.34 -27.16
CA LEU A 1049 -16.62 42.09 -26.00
C LEU A 1049 -16.97 43.39 -25.27
N PHE A 1050 -16.02 44.32 -25.13
CA PHE A 1050 -16.25 45.61 -24.49
C PHE A 1050 -17.23 46.50 -25.26
N SER A 1051 -17.10 46.55 -26.60
CA SER A 1051 -18.02 47.31 -27.46
C SER A 1051 -19.44 46.78 -27.34
N MET A 1052 -19.62 45.46 -27.42
CA MET A 1052 -20.94 44.86 -27.26
C MET A 1052 -21.46 44.97 -25.82
N TYR A 1053 -20.61 44.88 -24.81
CA TYR A 1053 -20.99 45.06 -23.39
C TYR A 1053 -21.53 46.47 -23.15
N SER A 1054 -20.85 47.47 -23.72
CA SER A 1054 -21.26 48.87 -23.62
C SER A 1054 -22.60 49.10 -24.32
N GLU A 1055 -22.80 48.50 -25.51
CA GLU A 1055 -24.06 48.59 -26.25
C GLU A 1055 -25.23 47.90 -25.53
N LEU A 1056 -25.00 46.74 -24.90
CA LEU A 1056 -26.05 46.09 -24.08
C LEU A 1056 -26.42 46.95 -22.87
N LYS A 1057 -25.43 47.59 -22.24
CA LYS A 1057 -25.63 48.47 -21.10
C LYS A 1057 -26.39 49.74 -21.48
N THR A 1058 -26.11 50.35 -22.63
CA THR A 1058 -26.85 51.53 -23.12
C THR A 1058 -28.30 51.18 -23.48
N GLN A 1059 -28.54 49.99 -24.04
CA GLN A 1059 -29.88 49.49 -24.36
C GLN A 1059 -30.62 48.86 -23.16
N LYS A 1060 -30.02 48.84 -21.96
CA LYS A 1060 -30.55 48.20 -20.73
C LYS A 1060 -30.95 46.73 -20.93
N ILE A 1061 -30.15 45.97 -21.70
CA ILE A 1061 -30.37 44.55 -21.96
C ILE A 1061 -29.46 43.74 -21.03
N LYS A 1062 -30.04 42.73 -20.36
CA LYS A 1062 -29.32 41.83 -19.43
C LYS A 1062 -28.08 41.23 -20.09
N ILE A 1063 -26.94 41.39 -19.42
CA ILE A 1063 -25.64 40.94 -19.91
C ILE A 1063 -25.42 39.48 -19.48
N SER A 1064 -24.97 38.64 -20.42
CA SER A 1064 -24.67 37.23 -20.12
C SER A 1064 -23.46 37.11 -19.18
N SER A 1065 -23.56 36.18 -18.22
CA SER A 1065 -22.47 35.86 -17.28
C SER A 1065 -21.21 35.36 -17.99
N GLU A 1066 -21.34 34.66 -19.12
CA GLU A 1066 -20.19 34.19 -19.93
C GLU A 1066 -19.45 35.38 -20.57
N MET A 1067 -20.19 36.40 -21.00
CA MET A 1067 -19.60 37.59 -21.61
C MET A 1067 -18.83 38.43 -20.58
N ALA A 1068 -19.43 38.64 -19.41
CA ALA A 1068 -18.81 39.38 -18.31
C ALA A 1068 -17.55 38.67 -17.76
N THR A 1069 -17.59 37.34 -17.62
CA THR A 1069 -16.45 36.55 -17.15
C THR A 1069 -15.31 36.52 -18.16
N ASN A 1070 -15.58 36.32 -19.45
CA ASN A 1070 -14.56 36.35 -20.50
C ASN A 1070 -13.91 37.74 -20.62
N LEU A 1071 -14.69 38.82 -20.51
CA LEU A 1071 -14.19 40.19 -20.51
C LEU A 1071 -13.28 40.47 -19.30
N MET A 1072 -13.67 40.02 -18.11
CA MET A 1072 -12.89 40.16 -16.88
C MET A 1072 -11.54 39.45 -16.94
N ILE A 1073 -11.51 38.22 -17.48
CA ILE A 1073 -10.28 37.43 -17.63
C ILE A 1073 -9.32 38.08 -18.65
N LEU A 1074 -9.84 38.51 -19.80
CA LEU A 1074 -9.04 39.22 -20.82
C LEU A 1074 -8.51 40.56 -20.33
N HIS A 1075 -9.32 41.30 -19.57
CA HIS A 1075 -8.90 42.55 -18.96
C HIS A 1075 -7.81 42.35 -17.91
N SER A 1076 -7.95 41.32 -17.07
CA SER A 1076 -6.92 40.93 -16.08
C SER A 1076 -5.58 40.64 -16.75
N TYR A 1077 -5.57 39.97 -17.91
CA TYR A 1077 -4.34 39.72 -18.69
C TYR A 1077 -3.67 41.01 -19.20
N ILE A 1078 -4.46 41.99 -19.65
CA ILE A 1078 -3.93 43.28 -20.13
C ILE A 1078 -3.36 44.12 -18.98
N LEU A 1079 -4.01 44.09 -17.81
CA LEU A 1079 -3.55 44.80 -16.61
C LEU A 1079 -2.17 44.33 -16.12
N VAL A 1080 -1.83 43.04 -16.30
CA VAL A 1080 -0.51 42.51 -15.92
C VAL A 1080 0.61 43.34 -16.54
N LYS A 1081 0.52 43.65 -17.84
CA LYS A 1081 1.56 44.40 -18.56
C LYS A 1081 1.71 45.82 -18.01
N ILE A 1082 0.63 46.44 -17.55
CA ILE A 1082 0.62 47.79 -16.97
C ILE A 1082 1.28 47.76 -15.59
N HIS A 1083 0.88 46.85 -14.71
CA HIS A 1083 1.44 46.77 -13.34
C HIS A 1083 2.91 46.34 -13.32
N VAL A 1084 3.31 45.40 -14.19
CA VAL A 1084 4.72 44.98 -14.31
C VAL A 1084 5.60 46.14 -14.81
N LYS A 1085 5.10 46.99 -15.72
CA LYS A 1085 5.83 48.20 -16.15
C LYS A 1085 6.00 49.25 -15.04
N ARG A 1086 5.05 49.32 -14.10
CA ARG A 1086 5.10 50.24 -12.94
C ARG A 1086 5.97 49.71 -11.79
N GLY A 1087 6.48 48.48 -11.88
CA GLY A 1087 7.27 47.84 -10.82
C GLY A 1087 6.42 47.18 -9.72
N ASP A 1088 5.09 47.20 -9.85
CA ASP A 1088 4.15 46.60 -8.89
C ASP A 1088 4.00 45.09 -9.14
N HIS A 1089 5.07 44.35 -8.83
CA HIS A 1089 5.16 42.90 -9.07
C HIS A 1089 4.08 42.09 -8.33
N MET A 1090 3.63 42.54 -7.16
CA MET A 1090 2.58 41.85 -6.38
C MET A 1090 1.21 41.89 -7.09
N LYS A 1091 0.77 43.06 -7.56
CA LYS A 1091 -0.50 43.20 -8.30
C LYS A 1091 -0.44 42.45 -9.63
N GLY A 1092 0.69 42.54 -10.34
CA GLY A 1092 0.94 41.77 -11.56
C GLY A 1092 0.89 40.26 -11.34
N ALA A 1093 1.52 39.74 -10.27
CA ALA A 1093 1.54 38.33 -9.93
C ALA A 1093 0.15 37.78 -9.59
N ARG A 1094 -0.65 38.51 -8.78
CA ARG A 1094 -2.03 38.10 -8.43
C ARG A 1094 -2.95 38.05 -9.65
N MET A 1095 -2.81 39.00 -10.58
CA MET A 1095 -3.55 38.95 -11.86
C MET A 1095 -3.08 37.79 -12.76
N LEU A 1096 -1.78 37.50 -12.77
CA LEU A 1096 -1.23 36.33 -13.48
C LEU A 1096 -1.74 35.01 -12.90
N ILE A 1097 -1.90 34.89 -11.58
CA ILE A 1097 -2.51 33.71 -10.94
C ILE A 1097 -3.95 33.50 -11.47
N ARG A 1098 -4.77 34.56 -11.52
CA ARG A 1098 -6.14 34.48 -12.05
C ARG A 1098 -6.17 34.03 -13.52
N VAL A 1099 -5.25 34.54 -14.34
CA VAL A 1099 -5.13 34.17 -15.76
C VAL A 1099 -4.60 32.73 -15.91
N ALA A 1100 -3.61 32.33 -15.12
CA ALA A 1100 -3.03 30.99 -15.15
C ALA A 1100 -4.02 29.90 -14.68
N ASN A 1101 -4.89 30.21 -13.73
CA ASN A 1101 -5.98 29.31 -13.35
C ASN A 1101 -7.01 29.11 -14.48
N ASN A 1102 -7.09 30.04 -15.43
CA ASN A 1102 -7.99 30.00 -16.60
C ASN A 1102 -7.20 29.82 -17.92
N ILE A 1103 -6.07 29.10 -17.88
CA ILE A 1103 -5.14 29.02 -19.01
C ILE A 1103 -5.73 28.39 -20.29
N SER A 1104 -6.81 27.62 -20.17
CA SER A 1104 -7.54 27.04 -21.31
C SER A 1104 -8.13 28.09 -22.26
N LYS A 1105 -8.34 29.32 -21.77
CA LYS A 1105 -8.81 30.48 -22.56
C LYS A 1105 -7.67 31.18 -23.32
N PHE A 1106 -6.42 30.77 -23.14
CA PHE A 1106 -5.22 31.36 -23.76
C PHE A 1106 -4.32 30.33 -24.46
N PRO A 1107 -4.85 29.55 -25.43
CA PRO A 1107 -4.17 28.38 -25.99
C PRO A 1107 -2.86 28.70 -26.72
N SER A 1108 -2.74 29.87 -27.34
CA SER A 1108 -1.52 30.27 -28.06
C SER A 1108 -0.41 30.78 -27.13
N HIS A 1109 -0.75 31.30 -25.94
CA HIS A 1109 0.19 31.96 -25.02
C HIS A 1109 0.43 31.17 -23.72
N ILE A 1110 0.09 29.88 -23.66
CA ILE A 1110 0.23 29.03 -22.46
C ILE A 1110 1.63 29.14 -21.84
N VAL A 1111 2.69 28.87 -22.63
CA VAL A 1111 4.06 28.84 -22.13
C VAL A 1111 4.57 30.23 -21.73
N PRO A 1112 4.39 31.31 -22.53
CA PRO A 1112 4.73 32.68 -22.11
C PRO A 1112 4.02 33.16 -20.84
N ILE A 1113 2.73 32.87 -20.68
CA ILE A 1113 1.94 33.27 -19.51
C ILE A 1113 2.43 32.56 -18.26
N LEU A 1114 2.58 31.22 -18.31
CA LEU A 1114 3.07 30.46 -17.16
C LEU A 1114 4.51 30.84 -16.80
N THR A 1115 5.37 31.10 -17.79
CA THR A 1115 6.75 31.55 -17.54
C THR A 1115 6.76 32.90 -16.82
N SER A 1116 5.89 33.82 -17.23
CA SER A 1116 5.75 35.14 -16.59
C SER A 1116 5.16 35.01 -15.18
N ALA A 1117 4.18 34.11 -14.98
CA ALA A 1117 3.61 33.82 -13.67
C ALA A 1117 4.66 33.32 -12.68
N VAL A 1118 5.54 32.39 -13.08
CA VAL A 1118 6.63 31.90 -12.22
C VAL A 1118 7.58 33.01 -11.80
N ILE A 1119 8.02 33.84 -12.76
CA ILE A 1119 9.00 34.90 -12.51
C ILE A 1119 8.43 35.97 -11.58
N GLU A 1120 7.22 36.43 -11.86
CA GLU A 1120 6.59 37.54 -11.13
C GLU A 1120 6.09 37.07 -9.76
N CYS A 1121 5.55 35.85 -9.62
CA CYS A 1121 5.20 35.28 -8.31
C CYS A 1121 6.45 35.11 -7.43
N HIS A 1122 7.58 34.68 -8.01
CA HIS A 1122 8.82 34.56 -7.26
C HIS A 1122 9.36 35.92 -6.78
N ARG A 1123 9.29 36.95 -7.63
CA ARG A 1123 9.68 38.33 -7.24
C ARG A 1123 8.77 38.94 -6.19
N ALA A 1124 7.48 38.60 -6.23
CA ALA A 1124 6.48 39.07 -5.28
C ALA A 1124 6.51 38.31 -3.94
N GLY A 1125 7.36 37.29 -3.77
CA GLY A 1125 7.39 36.48 -2.55
C GLY A 1125 6.27 35.43 -2.44
N LEU A 1126 5.53 35.18 -3.53
CA LEU A 1126 4.51 34.13 -3.66
C LEU A 1126 5.16 32.82 -4.15
N LYS A 1127 6.04 32.24 -3.34
CA LYS A 1127 6.92 31.15 -3.80
C LYS A 1127 6.19 29.83 -4.01
N ASN A 1128 5.14 29.57 -3.24
CA ASN A 1128 4.29 28.40 -3.41
C ASN A 1128 3.53 28.42 -4.75
N SER A 1129 2.88 29.55 -5.07
CA SER A 1129 2.28 29.78 -6.39
C SER A 1129 3.31 29.76 -7.54
N ALA A 1130 4.52 30.29 -7.33
CA ALA A 1130 5.59 30.19 -8.31
C ALA A 1130 6.03 28.74 -8.55
N PHE A 1131 6.10 27.93 -7.50
CA PHE A 1131 6.45 26.51 -7.58
C PHE A 1131 5.38 25.69 -8.32
N SER A 1132 4.08 25.93 -8.05
CA SER A 1132 3.00 25.18 -8.70
C SER A 1132 2.99 25.39 -10.22
N PHE A 1133 3.15 26.64 -10.69
CA PHE A 1133 3.26 26.94 -12.12
C PHE A 1133 4.59 26.48 -12.72
N ALA A 1134 5.69 26.50 -11.96
CA ALA A 1134 6.97 25.96 -12.40
C ALA A 1134 6.88 24.44 -12.61
N ALA A 1135 6.23 23.72 -11.71
CA ALA A 1135 5.96 22.29 -11.86
C ALA A 1135 5.07 21.99 -13.08
N MET A 1136 4.06 22.83 -13.34
CA MET A 1136 3.21 22.71 -14.53
C MET A 1136 4.00 22.91 -15.83
N LEU A 1137 4.95 23.86 -15.88
CA LEU A 1137 5.83 24.09 -17.02
C LEU A 1137 6.82 22.94 -17.28
N MET A 1138 7.18 22.17 -16.25
CA MET A 1138 8.13 21.06 -16.38
C MET A 1138 7.51 19.78 -16.97
N ARG A 1139 6.20 19.77 -17.24
CA ARG A 1139 5.53 18.70 -17.99
C ARG A 1139 6.15 18.55 -19.40
N PRO A 1140 6.21 17.33 -19.96
CA PRO A 1140 6.90 17.07 -21.24
C PRO A 1140 6.40 17.94 -22.40
N GLU A 1141 5.11 18.24 -22.40
CA GLU A 1141 4.40 19.02 -23.44
C GLU A 1141 4.88 20.48 -23.54
N TYR A 1142 5.31 21.08 -22.43
CA TYR A 1142 5.67 22.51 -22.34
C TYR A 1142 7.18 22.73 -22.21
N ARG A 1143 7.90 21.78 -21.61
CA ARG A 1143 9.33 21.89 -21.31
C ARG A 1143 10.24 22.20 -22.52
N SER A 1144 9.86 21.73 -23.71
CA SER A 1144 10.60 21.97 -24.96
C SER A 1144 10.41 23.38 -25.52
N LYS A 1145 9.33 24.07 -25.13
CA LYS A 1145 8.94 25.39 -25.63
C LYS A 1145 9.37 26.54 -24.69
N ILE A 1146 10.01 26.24 -23.56
CA ILE A 1146 10.53 27.23 -22.61
C ILE A 1146 11.82 27.85 -23.16
N ASP A 1147 11.89 29.18 -23.14
CA ASP A 1147 13.10 29.91 -23.53
C ASP A 1147 14.30 29.50 -22.65
N PRO A 1148 15.45 29.15 -23.26
CA PRO A 1148 16.64 28.68 -22.54
C PRO A 1148 17.15 29.67 -21.47
N LYS A 1149 16.87 30.97 -21.61
CA LYS A 1149 17.23 32.00 -20.62
C LYS A 1149 16.59 31.79 -19.25
N TYR A 1150 15.36 31.27 -19.22
CA TYR A 1150 14.59 31.08 -17.98
C TYR A 1150 14.58 29.61 -17.53
N LYS A 1151 14.81 28.67 -18.45
CA LYS A 1151 14.77 27.22 -18.21
C LYS A 1151 15.60 26.76 -16.99
N LYS A 1152 16.88 27.16 -16.90
CA LYS A 1152 17.74 26.78 -15.76
C LYS A 1152 17.25 27.32 -14.42
N LYS A 1153 16.70 28.54 -14.39
CA LYS A 1153 16.16 29.14 -13.17
C LYS A 1153 14.90 28.42 -12.71
N ILE A 1154 13.99 28.10 -13.62
CA ILE A 1154 12.75 27.36 -13.33
C ILE A 1154 13.06 25.93 -12.87
N GLU A 1155 14.01 25.24 -13.52
CA GLU A 1155 14.47 23.91 -13.09
C GLU A 1155 15.06 23.92 -11.67
N THR A 1156 15.80 24.98 -11.31
CA THR A 1156 16.36 25.14 -9.97
C THR A 1156 15.27 25.41 -8.93
N MET A 1157 14.24 26.19 -9.27
CA MET A 1157 13.09 26.44 -8.38
C MET A 1157 12.27 25.17 -8.11
N VAL A 1158 12.11 24.28 -9.10
CA VAL A 1158 11.40 23.01 -8.88
C VAL A 1158 12.22 22.04 -8.02
N ARG A 1159 13.56 22.10 -8.09
CA ARG A 1159 14.45 21.26 -7.25
C ARG A 1159 14.48 21.68 -5.78
N ARG A 1160 14.26 22.97 -5.48
CA ARG A 1160 14.25 23.51 -4.11
C ARG A 1160 12.87 24.03 -3.77
N ARG A 1161 12.02 23.17 -3.21
CA ARG A 1161 10.66 23.52 -2.81
C ARG A 1161 10.69 24.51 -1.65
N ASP A 1162 10.08 25.67 -1.86
CA ASP A 1162 9.92 26.73 -0.86
C ASP A 1162 8.43 27.03 -0.72
N THR A 1163 7.87 26.76 0.47
CA THR A 1163 6.43 26.89 0.77
C THR A 1163 6.07 28.25 1.38
N SER A 1164 7.01 29.19 1.47
CA SER A 1164 6.70 30.54 1.96
C SER A 1164 5.79 31.30 0.98
N GLU A 1165 4.65 31.76 1.48
CA GLU A 1165 3.67 32.56 0.73
C GLU A 1165 3.15 33.68 1.63
N ILE A 1166 3.13 34.90 1.09
CA ILE A 1166 2.63 36.07 1.80
C ILE A 1166 1.10 36.04 1.76
N GLU A 1167 0.46 36.06 2.93
CA GLU A 1167 -0.99 36.10 3.05
C GLU A 1167 -1.57 37.36 2.40
N GLU A 1168 -2.71 37.20 1.75
CA GLU A 1168 -3.39 38.31 1.08
C GLU A 1168 -4.20 39.13 2.09
N PRO A 1169 -4.10 40.47 2.10
CA PRO A 1169 -4.94 41.30 2.95
C PRO A 1169 -6.42 41.09 2.61
N THR A 1170 -7.28 41.21 3.63
CA THR A 1170 -8.72 41.05 3.50
C THR A 1170 -9.40 42.41 3.49
N THR A 1171 -10.41 42.55 2.62
CA THR A 1171 -11.25 43.74 2.51
C THR A 1171 -12.73 43.36 2.55
N ALA A 1172 -13.58 44.29 2.97
CA ALA A 1172 -15.00 44.03 3.20
C ALA A 1172 -15.80 43.89 1.90
N CYS A 1173 -16.64 42.85 1.83
CA CYS A 1173 -17.58 42.62 0.74
C CYS A 1173 -18.57 43.79 0.58
N PRO A 1174 -18.78 44.30 -0.64
CA PRO A 1174 -19.69 45.42 -0.88
C PRO A 1174 -21.17 45.05 -0.73
N TYR A 1175 -21.54 43.76 -0.59
CA TYR A 1175 -22.91 43.33 -0.34
C TYR A 1175 -23.19 43.09 1.15
N CYS A 1176 -22.36 42.26 1.81
CA CYS A 1176 -22.61 41.77 3.18
C CYS A 1176 -21.52 42.15 4.20
N ALA A 1177 -20.52 42.95 3.82
CA ALA A 1177 -19.39 43.36 4.65
C ALA A 1177 -18.49 42.22 5.20
N PHE A 1178 -18.65 40.99 4.72
CA PHE A 1178 -17.75 39.87 5.03
C PHE A 1178 -16.32 40.15 4.55
N GLN A 1179 -15.32 39.84 5.38
CA GLN A 1179 -13.90 40.04 5.06
C GLN A 1179 -13.40 38.91 4.15
N LEU A 1180 -12.98 39.25 2.93
CA LEU A 1180 -12.43 38.30 1.97
C LEU A 1180 -11.15 38.84 1.30
N PRO A 1181 -10.28 37.98 0.76
CA PRO A 1181 -9.08 38.40 0.05
C PRO A 1181 -9.40 39.39 -1.09
N GLU A 1182 -8.57 40.43 -1.23
CA GLU A 1182 -8.77 41.52 -2.20
C GLU A 1182 -8.99 41.07 -3.66
N CYS A 1183 -8.40 39.95 -4.07
CA CYS A 1183 -8.49 39.43 -5.44
C CYS A 1183 -9.63 38.41 -5.66
N GLU A 1184 -10.35 38.00 -4.61
CA GLU A 1184 -11.52 37.14 -4.74
C GLU A 1184 -12.74 37.93 -5.22
N LEU A 1185 -13.42 37.43 -6.26
CA LEU A 1185 -14.57 38.06 -6.89
C LEU A 1185 -15.90 37.34 -6.61
N LEU A 1186 -15.88 36.26 -5.81
CA LEU A 1186 -17.08 35.56 -5.36
C LEU A 1186 -17.07 35.57 -3.85
N CYS A 1187 -18.08 36.17 -3.22
CA CYS A 1187 -18.14 36.21 -1.77
C CYS A 1187 -18.65 34.87 -1.21
N PRO A 1188 -17.90 34.19 -0.32
CA PRO A 1188 -18.33 32.90 0.23
C PRO A 1188 -19.56 33.02 1.14
N SER A 1189 -19.79 34.18 1.76
CA SER A 1189 -20.93 34.43 2.65
C SER A 1189 -22.23 34.71 1.89
N CYS A 1190 -22.25 35.71 0.99
CA CYS A 1190 -23.47 36.07 0.26
C CYS A 1190 -23.62 35.42 -1.13
N LYS A 1191 -22.63 34.65 -1.59
CA LYS A 1191 -22.58 33.98 -2.91
C LYS A 1191 -22.74 34.91 -4.13
N ASN A 1192 -22.67 36.23 -3.94
CA ASN A 1192 -22.75 37.20 -5.02
C ASN A 1192 -21.41 37.37 -5.74
N ASN A 1193 -21.46 37.57 -7.06
CA ASN A 1193 -20.32 38.01 -7.85
C ASN A 1193 -20.04 39.50 -7.58
N LEU A 1194 -18.82 39.78 -7.13
CA LEU A 1194 -18.37 41.12 -6.79
C LEU A 1194 -17.89 41.85 -8.06
N PRO A 1195 -18.31 43.12 -8.27
CA PRO A 1195 -17.72 43.96 -9.28
C PRO A 1195 -16.20 44.09 -9.06
N TYR A 1196 -15.43 44.08 -10.15
CA TYR A 1196 -13.98 44.20 -10.10
C TYR A 1196 -13.55 45.62 -10.51
N CYS A 1197 -12.48 46.09 -9.89
CA CYS A 1197 -11.84 47.36 -10.21
C CYS A 1197 -11.13 47.28 -11.55
N ILE A 1198 -11.45 48.17 -12.50
CA ILE A 1198 -10.77 48.18 -13.80
C ILE A 1198 -9.28 48.57 -13.74
N ALA A 1199 -8.81 49.18 -12.65
CA ALA A 1199 -7.41 49.59 -12.50
C ALA A 1199 -6.53 48.48 -11.88
N THR A 1200 -7.06 47.74 -10.89
CA THR A 1200 -6.29 46.77 -10.11
C THR A 1200 -6.73 45.31 -10.31
N GLY A 1201 -7.95 45.08 -10.80
CA GLY A 1201 -8.57 43.76 -10.91
C GLY A 1201 -9.07 43.17 -9.59
N ARG A 1202 -8.94 43.89 -8.47
CA ARG A 1202 -9.47 43.53 -7.13
C ARG A 1202 -10.99 43.68 -7.06
N HIS A 1203 -11.64 43.11 -6.05
CA HIS A 1203 -13.04 43.41 -5.79
C HIS A 1203 -13.22 44.85 -5.32
N MET A 1204 -14.40 45.41 -5.57
CA MET A 1204 -14.75 46.77 -5.18
C MET A 1204 -15.14 46.88 -3.70
N VAL A 1205 -14.77 48.01 -3.07
CA VAL A 1205 -15.09 48.33 -1.67
C VAL A 1205 -15.99 49.57 -1.62
N ARG A 1206 -16.99 49.58 -0.72
CA ARG A 1206 -17.98 50.69 -0.61
C ARG A 1206 -17.31 52.05 -0.33
N ASP A 1207 -16.31 52.06 0.55
CA ASP A 1207 -15.67 53.29 1.02
C ASP A 1207 -14.70 53.91 0.02
N ASP A 1208 -14.36 53.21 -1.07
CA ASP A 1208 -13.38 53.66 -2.07
C ASP A 1208 -13.87 53.48 -3.51
N TRP A 1209 -15.11 53.93 -3.80
CA TRP A 1209 -15.75 53.73 -5.10
C TRP A 1209 -15.63 54.92 -6.05
N THR A 1210 -15.34 54.66 -7.32
CA THR A 1210 -15.48 55.61 -8.42
C THR A 1210 -15.84 54.87 -9.71
N VAL A 1211 -16.18 55.62 -10.76
CA VAL A 1211 -16.57 55.11 -12.06
C VAL A 1211 -15.84 55.92 -13.14
N CYS A 1212 -15.45 55.24 -14.21
CA CYS A 1212 -14.86 55.91 -15.37
C CYS A 1212 -15.91 56.81 -16.07
N PRO A 1213 -15.64 58.12 -16.27
CA PRO A 1213 -16.62 59.04 -16.87
C PRO A 1213 -16.95 58.75 -18.35
N HIS A 1214 -16.17 57.91 -19.02
CA HIS A 1214 -16.36 57.58 -20.44
C HIS A 1214 -17.00 56.21 -20.68
N CYS A 1215 -16.75 55.23 -19.80
CA CYS A 1215 -17.26 53.86 -20.01
C CYS A 1215 -18.12 53.32 -18.87
N ASP A 1216 -18.38 54.12 -17.83
CA ASP A 1216 -19.20 53.76 -16.68
C ASP A 1216 -18.79 52.45 -15.96
N PHE A 1217 -17.53 52.04 -16.07
CA PHE A 1217 -17.01 50.88 -15.32
C PHE A 1217 -16.49 51.27 -13.94
N PRO A 1218 -16.71 50.44 -12.90
CA PRO A 1218 -16.27 50.71 -11.54
C PRO A 1218 -14.76 50.56 -11.35
N ALA A 1219 -14.18 51.44 -10.53
CA ALA A 1219 -12.79 51.43 -10.13
C ALA A 1219 -12.64 51.88 -8.67
N LEU A 1220 -11.57 51.46 -8.00
CA LEU A 1220 -11.22 51.98 -6.68
C LEU A 1220 -10.67 53.41 -6.81
N TYR A 1221 -11.22 54.38 -6.09
CA TYR A 1221 -10.91 55.81 -6.31
C TYR A 1221 -9.43 56.12 -6.07
N THR A 1222 -8.86 55.63 -4.95
CA THR A 1222 -7.45 55.87 -4.62
C THR A 1222 -6.50 55.31 -5.68
N GLU A 1223 -6.72 54.07 -6.08
CA GLU A 1223 -5.89 53.33 -7.03
C GLU A 1223 -6.04 53.83 -8.47
N PHE A 1224 -7.25 54.19 -8.88
CA PHE A 1224 -7.49 54.71 -10.22
C PHE A 1224 -6.90 56.12 -10.40
N LYS A 1225 -6.96 56.95 -9.34
CA LYS A 1225 -6.27 58.25 -9.32
C LYS A 1225 -4.75 58.10 -9.43
N SER A 1226 -4.16 57.14 -8.71
CA SER A 1226 -2.73 56.81 -8.82
C SER A 1226 -2.35 56.33 -10.22
N LEU A 1227 -3.18 55.49 -10.84
CA LEU A 1227 -2.94 54.99 -12.20
C LEU A 1227 -2.94 56.14 -13.22
N LEU A 1228 -3.93 57.03 -13.14
CA LEU A 1228 -4.09 58.13 -14.08
C LEU A 1228 -2.99 59.20 -13.97
N GLN A 1229 -2.35 59.36 -12.80
CA GLN A 1229 -1.15 60.21 -12.66
C GLN A 1229 0.03 59.73 -13.51
N THR A 1230 0.04 58.45 -13.93
CA THR A 1230 1.13 57.85 -14.72
C THR A 1230 0.76 57.60 -16.18
N GLU A 1231 -0.42 57.06 -16.47
CA GLU A 1231 -0.79 56.66 -17.85
C GLU A 1231 -1.88 57.52 -18.52
N ASN A 1232 -2.48 58.53 -17.85
CA ASN A 1232 -3.50 59.47 -18.37
C ASN A 1232 -4.68 58.84 -19.16
N VAL A 1233 -4.83 57.53 -19.16
CA VAL A 1233 -5.73 56.76 -20.04
C VAL A 1233 -6.45 55.70 -19.22
N CYS A 1234 -7.73 55.50 -19.49
CA CYS A 1234 -8.50 54.41 -18.91
C CYS A 1234 -7.99 53.05 -19.43
N PRO A 1235 -7.69 52.07 -18.55
CA PRO A 1235 -7.25 50.74 -18.99
C PRO A 1235 -8.35 49.96 -19.72
N MET A 1236 -9.63 50.33 -19.53
CA MET A 1236 -10.77 49.66 -20.14
C MET A 1236 -11.09 50.24 -21.53
N CYS A 1237 -11.53 51.50 -21.64
CA CYS A 1237 -11.91 52.12 -22.91
C CYS A 1237 -10.75 52.75 -23.69
N SER A 1238 -9.55 52.84 -23.12
CA SER A 1238 -8.37 53.49 -23.73
C SER A 1238 -8.55 55.00 -24.04
N GLU A 1239 -9.58 55.65 -23.49
CA GLU A 1239 -9.79 57.09 -23.59
C GLU A 1239 -9.01 57.86 -22.52
N ARG A 1240 -8.61 59.11 -22.84
CA ARG A 1240 -7.82 59.95 -21.93
C ARG A 1240 -8.71 60.57 -20.85
N ILE A 1241 -8.30 60.45 -19.59
CA ILE A 1241 -9.05 60.96 -18.42
C ILE A 1241 -8.14 61.87 -17.61
N ASN A 1242 -8.62 63.08 -17.33
CA ASN A 1242 -7.94 63.97 -16.39
C ASN A 1242 -8.35 63.63 -14.95
N THR A 1243 -7.40 63.72 -14.02
CA THR A 1243 -7.62 63.39 -12.60
C THR A 1243 -8.64 64.27 -11.89
N VAL A 1244 -8.99 65.42 -12.49
CA VAL A 1244 -10.00 66.38 -12.00
C VAL A 1244 -11.44 65.91 -12.26
N ASP A 1245 -11.64 65.12 -13.32
CA ASP A 1245 -12.97 64.63 -13.73
C ASP A 1245 -13.45 63.44 -12.89
N LEU A 1246 -12.59 62.94 -12.01
CA LEU A 1246 -12.79 61.74 -11.22
C LEU A 1246 -13.45 62.06 -9.88
N LYS A 1247 -14.70 61.62 -9.72
CA LYS A 1247 -15.48 61.84 -8.50
C LYS A 1247 -15.55 60.57 -7.65
N LYS A 1248 -15.36 60.72 -6.34
CA LYS A 1248 -15.60 59.64 -5.36
C LYS A 1248 -17.11 59.52 -5.14
N ILE A 1249 -17.64 58.31 -5.27
CA ILE A 1249 -19.06 58.00 -5.12
C ILE A 1249 -19.29 57.43 -3.73
N ASN A 1250 -20.15 58.07 -2.94
CA ASN A 1250 -20.46 57.65 -1.56
C ASN A 1250 -21.65 56.68 -1.48
N ASP A 1251 -22.57 56.73 -2.46
CA ASP A 1251 -23.70 55.80 -2.56
C ASP A 1251 -23.51 54.93 -3.81
N CYS A 1252 -23.10 53.68 -3.60
CA CYS A 1252 -22.83 52.71 -4.65
C CYS A 1252 -23.99 51.74 -4.90
N THR A 1253 -25.15 51.96 -4.27
CA THR A 1253 -26.31 51.05 -4.36
C THR A 1253 -26.79 50.81 -5.79
N GLU A 1254 -26.75 51.82 -6.66
CA GLU A 1254 -27.13 51.69 -8.08
C GLU A 1254 -26.25 50.72 -8.87
N TYR A 1255 -25.00 50.51 -8.45
CA TYR A 1255 -24.05 49.60 -9.10
C TYR A 1255 -24.01 48.21 -8.46
N LEU A 1256 -24.74 48.02 -7.36
CA LEU A 1256 -24.81 46.78 -6.58
C LEU A 1256 -26.20 46.13 -6.65
N LYS A 1257 -27.16 46.67 -7.42
CA LYS A 1257 -28.44 45.99 -7.63
C LYS A 1257 -28.24 44.77 -8.54
N LEU A 1258 -28.68 43.61 -8.09
CA LEU A 1258 -28.90 42.44 -8.93
C LEU A 1258 -30.14 42.73 -9.79
N GLU A 1259 -30.00 42.68 -11.11
CA GLU A 1259 -31.14 42.65 -12.05
C GLU A 1259 -31.84 41.28 -11.99
N ASP A 1260 -32.42 40.97 -10.82
CA ASP A 1260 -33.32 39.83 -10.58
C ASP A 1260 -34.74 40.29 -10.20
N GLU A 1261 -35.07 41.57 -10.37
CA GLU A 1261 -36.45 42.04 -10.40
C GLU A 1261 -36.80 42.51 -11.81
N ASP A 1262 -37.20 41.56 -12.66
CA ASP A 1262 -38.37 41.64 -13.53
C ASP A 1262 -38.36 40.48 -14.56
N GLN A 1263 -39.35 39.58 -14.41
CA GLN A 1263 -39.98 38.69 -15.40
C GLN A 1263 -39.14 37.63 -16.15
#